data_AF-A0A813XJH3-F1
#
_entry.id   AF-A0A813XJH3-F1
#
_cell.length_a   1.000
_cell.length_b   1.000
_cell.length_c   1.000
_cell.angle_alpha   90.00
_cell.angle_beta   90.00
_cell.angle_gamma   90.00
#
_symmetry.space_group_name_H-M   'P 1'
#
loop_
_entity.id
_entity.type
_entity.pdbx_description
1 polymer ?
#
loop_
_entity_poly.entity_id
_entity_poly.type
_entity_poly.pdbx_seq_one_letter_code
_entity_poly.pdbx_strand_id
1 'polypeptide(L)'
;MAPKSKRLSKSTRAGIIFPVTRMHRQLKSAQVAARRVTKGAAVYLAAVTEYLVAEMLELSGNAARHNKRTRIVPRHILLAVASDEELDKLLKGVTIAQGGVLPSIHPFLLRKFAQANGSAIVNSTSSITIGKPTKPTGKPSATTPKKKPLLTKGAGSFTVYCAPKSKAAALKGTALTTLSERVLNLGQKLTVVQGNIVNIKADAIVHPTNNSLYMGGEVGNALAKAGGQQLRDAVSNLAKTSSLVNVSDVSICDARNLSATKLIHVHSPTWSAGQQAECIGQLDKAVTNILHMADANMLASVALPSVSIAVTQITLPGLACSYIFHCNGPLWKQDEPIQLLGNTVEKLLSEADKQNIASIALPSIGSGRMDESEQQQLSLTDTFCHYTDSKKHYILKLNNSALTIIPLLNTKQNKKRDENYQDVNQNRNGDERRIIHFPMTSPSTITISTDDIYGCLCMRSNKQNSQVCHITFYLYSLLEKTFRKKIQYHRSSKTYTYQKYNNFDQNYAEMMEWHRLITQIINLKRNLPSDLVSKRDKRLLVFINPAGGSGKAYKLFMEGVVGVFSEAELPYHVIITDYAGHAKEYVQSIDLNEWYGIVLASGDGLVFEIINGLMSRPDWLQALKLPIGHLPCGSGNAFITNILRCSKQVIMDSMEKFVIQAAVLIATHNVVPMDIAVIDTIDGQRLFSFLSVTWAIIADVDCEMISLGLDPRIYDGTIYYLPYDSTDSSTTISYNYSSVSSINQLHRYLLPLNEEITIDDNSKWRRINGPFLHVLVSSKPCISKDAFVAPQSTLADGYLTLQFIRSGATRINLAQTFSGISTGKYIEYDFVEWMRVKAFRIVPNTSVGNMMVDGERIPCGPVQGETLPGIVRCMGKLPNSQRETS
;
A
#
# COMPACT_ATOMS: atom_id res chain seq x y z
N MET A 1 -42.72 28.76 -6.93
CA MET A 1 -43.16 27.64 -6.06
C MET A 1 -41.99 26.69 -5.83
N ALA A 2 -41.69 26.32 -4.58
CA ALA A 2 -40.67 25.30 -4.32
C ALA A 2 -41.19 23.88 -4.68
N PRO A 3 -40.35 22.97 -5.20
CA PRO A 3 -40.79 21.63 -5.57
C PRO A 3 -41.18 20.82 -4.31
N LYS A 4 -42.42 20.32 -4.27
CA LYS A 4 -42.90 19.47 -3.17
C LYS A 4 -42.04 18.21 -3.06
N SER A 5 -41.47 17.99 -1.87
CA SER A 5 -40.66 16.80 -1.55
C SER A 5 -41.41 15.50 -1.88
N LYS A 6 -40.76 14.58 -2.61
CA LYS A 6 -41.36 13.28 -2.97
C LYS A 6 -41.64 12.48 -1.70
N ARG A 7 -42.92 12.11 -1.50
CA ARG A 7 -43.37 11.27 -0.37
C ARG A 7 -42.79 9.85 -0.49
N LEU A 8 -41.66 9.60 0.17
CA LEU A 8 -41.06 8.26 0.26
C LEU A 8 -42.01 7.26 0.96
N SER A 9 -42.12 6.06 0.39
CA SER A 9 -42.95 4.96 0.95
C SER A 9 -42.37 4.45 2.28
N LYS A 10 -43.19 3.73 3.08
CA LYS A 10 -42.73 3.13 4.33
C LYS A 10 -41.63 2.09 4.11
N SER A 11 -41.75 1.26 3.08
CA SER A 11 -40.72 0.28 2.69
C SER A 11 -39.42 0.97 2.30
N THR A 12 -39.49 1.98 1.43
CA THR A 12 -38.32 2.77 1.00
C THR A 12 -37.62 3.50 2.16
N ARG A 13 -38.37 3.94 3.18
CA ARG A 13 -37.80 4.53 4.42
C ARG A 13 -37.18 3.51 5.36
N ALA A 14 -37.61 2.25 5.28
CA ALA A 14 -37.12 1.14 6.09
C ALA A 14 -36.02 0.31 5.40
N GLY A 15 -35.63 0.67 4.17
CA GLY A 15 -34.56 -0.01 3.42
C GLY A 15 -34.95 -1.35 2.78
N ILE A 16 -36.23 -1.74 2.84
CA ILE A 16 -36.72 -3.08 2.43
C ILE A 16 -37.60 -3.02 1.19
N ILE A 17 -37.62 -4.11 0.41
CA ILE A 17 -38.40 -4.30 -0.81
C ILE A 17 -39.86 -4.63 -0.47
N PHE A 18 -40.10 -5.41 0.58
CA PHE A 18 -41.39 -5.97 0.94
C PHE A 18 -42.38 -4.89 1.43
N PRO A 19 -43.68 -5.04 1.17
CA PRO A 19 -44.66 -3.97 1.34
C PRO A 19 -45.09 -3.79 2.80
N VAL A 20 -44.31 -3.03 3.60
CA VAL A 20 -44.59 -2.66 5.00
C VAL A 20 -46.03 -2.19 5.22
N THR A 21 -46.58 -1.38 4.31
CA THR A 21 -47.97 -0.89 4.42
C THR A 21 -49.00 -2.01 4.25
N ARG A 22 -48.72 -3.03 3.43
CA ARG A 22 -49.58 -4.21 3.24
C ARG A 22 -49.51 -5.12 4.45
N MET A 23 -48.30 -5.40 4.95
CA MET A 23 -48.08 -6.15 6.20
C MET A 23 -48.76 -5.46 7.39
N HIS A 24 -48.68 -4.13 7.51
CA HIS A 24 -49.36 -3.39 8.58
C HIS A 24 -50.89 -3.51 8.51
N ARG A 25 -51.45 -3.59 7.30
CA ARG A 25 -52.89 -3.81 7.09
C ARG A 25 -53.28 -5.25 7.43
N GLN A 26 -52.49 -6.23 7.01
CA GLN A 26 -52.75 -7.66 7.31
C GLN A 26 -52.62 -7.96 8.80
N LEU A 27 -51.60 -7.44 9.48
CA LEU A 27 -51.46 -7.54 10.94
C LEU A 27 -52.66 -6.93 11.69
N LYS A 28 -53.25 -5.86 11.16
CA LYS A 28 -54.47 -5.26 11.72
C LYS A 28 -55.74 -6.08 11.43
N SER A 29 -55.85 -6.73 10.27
CA SER A 29 -57.03 -7.51 9.90
C SER A 29 -57.00 -8.94 10.46
N ALA A 30 -55.82 -9.49 10.76
CA ALA A 30 -55.66 -10.80 11.37
C ALA A 30 -55.93 -10.81 12.89
N GLN A 31 -56.22 -9.65 13.49
CA GLN A 31 -56.31 -9.51 14.94
C GLN A 31 -57.76 -9.24 15.40
N VAL A 32 -58.31 -10.17 16.16
CA VAL A 32 -59.58 -10.00 16.88
C VAL A 32 -59.36 -9.06 18.07
N ALA A 33 -59.99 -7.88 18.00
CA ALA A 33 -60.35 -6.93 19.07
C ALA A 33 -59.33 -6.39 20.10
N ALA A 34 -58.21 -7.06 20.44
CA ALA A 34 -57.59 -6.85 21.76
C ALA A 34 -56.28 -6.03 21.87
N ARG A 35 -55.48 -5.77 20.81
CA ARG A 35 -54.15 -5.11 20.95
C ARG A 35 -53.79 -4.16 19.80
N ARG A 36 -52.90 -3.19 20.07
CA ARG A 36 -52.48 -2.13 19.12
C ARG A 36 -51.24 -2.51 18.31
N VAL A 37 -51.40 -2.74 17.01
CA VAL A 37 -50.27 -3.01 16.09
C VAL A 37 -49.42 -1.75 15.83
N THR A 38 -48.18 -1.75 16.34
CA THR A 38 -47.20 -0.66 16.10
C THR A 38 -46.74 -0.61 14.64
N LYS A 39 -46.17 0.53 14.22
CA LYS A 39 -45.54 0.63 12.88
C LYS A 39 -44.29 -0.25 12.78
N GLY A 40 -43.56 -0.42 13.89
CA GLY A 40 -42.34 -1.25 13.96
C GLY A 40 -42.62 -2.73 13.71
N ALA A 41 -43.69 -3.29 14.29
CA ALA A 41 -44.08 -4.68 14.05
C ALA A 41 -44.29 -5.02 12.57
N ALA A 42 -44.83 -4.07 11.78
CA ALA A 42 -45.01 -4.25 10.34
C ALA A 42 -43.73 -4.06 9.51
N VAL A 43 -42.73 -3.35 10.03
CA VAL A 43 -41.39 -3.27 9.44
C VAL A 43 -40.64 -4.57 9.73
N TYR A 44 -40.65 -5.02 10.98
CA TYR A 44 -40.02 -6.26 11.43
C TYR A 44 -40.55 -7.49 10.66
N LEU A 45 -41.88 -7.67 10.60
CA LEU A 45 -42.48 -8.77 9.84
C LEU A 45 -42.12 -8.70 8.35
N ALA A 46 -42.12 -7.52 7.75
CA ALA A 46 -41.73 -7.36 6.35
C ALA A 46 -40.25 -7.71 6.12
N ALA A 47 -39.35 -7.31 7.02
CA ALA A 47 -37.92 -7.63 6.95
C ALA A 47 -37.65 -9.14 7.13
N VAL A 48 -38.27 -9.78 8.13
CA VAL A 48 -38.15 -11.23 8.35
C VAL A 48 -38.71 -12.03 7.17
N THR A 49 -39.84 -11.62 6.60
CA THR A 49 -40.41 -12.29 5.41
C THR A 49 -39.54 -12.08 4.17
N GLU A 50 -38.95 -10.89 4.01
CA GLU A 50 -38.01 -10.60 2.92
C GLU A 50 -36.75 -11.46 3.02
N TYR A 51 -36.19 -11.61 4.23
CA TYR A 51 -35.05 -12.47 4.49
C TYR A 51 -35.34 -13.94 4.16
N LEU A 52 -36.40 -14.52 4.72
CA LEU A 52 -36.77 -15.92 4.47
C LEU A 52 -37.02 -16.22 2.98
N VAL A 53 -37.59 -15.25 2.25
CA VAL A 53 -37.79 -15.40 0.79
C VAL A 53 -36.48 -15.24 0.02
N ALA A 54 -35.54 -14.40 0.47
CA ALA A 54 -34.22 -14.28 -0.13
C ALA A 54 -33.44 -15.60 -0.01
N GLU A 55 -33.38 -16.18 1.19
CA GLU A 55 -32.69 -17.45 1.48
C GLU A 55 -33.26 -18.60 0.64
N MET A 56 -34.58 -18.77 0.66
CA MET A 56 -35.26 -19.79 -0.15
C MET A 56 -35.00 -19.60 -1.66
N LEU A 57 -34.91 -18.36 -2.16
CA LEU A 57 -34.59 -18.08 -3.56
C LEU A 57 -33.12 -18.33 -3.91
N GLU A 58 -32.18 -18.10 -2.98
CA GLU A 58 -30.76 -18.38 -3.17
C GLU A 58 -30.51 -19.89 -3.28
N LEU A 59 -30.99 -20.66 -2.30
CA LEU A 59 -30.92 -22.13 -2.33
C LEU A 59 -31.62 -22.71 -3.57
N SER A 60 -32.80 -22.18 -3.93
CA SER A 60 -33.50 -22.54 -5.17
C SER A 60 -32.72 -22.18 -6.44
N GLY A 61 -31.96 -21.07 -6.41
CA GLY A 61 -31.06 -20.66 -7.49
C GLY A 61 -29.89 -21.63 -7.64
N ASN A 62 -29.33 -22.11 -6.54
CA ASN A 62 -28.27 -23.11 -6.53
C ASN A 62 -28.77 -24.48 -7.05
N ALA A 63 -29.94 -24.93 -6.59
CA ALA A 63 -30.61 -26.11 -7.14
C ALA A 63 -30.90 -25.99 -8.65
N ALA A 64 -31.27 -24.79 -9.14
CA ALA A 64 -31.44 -24.53 -10.57
C ALA A 64 -30.12 -24.64 -11.35
N ARG A 65 -29.03 -24.06 -10.84
CA ARG A 65 -27.68 -24.14 -11.42
C ARG A 65 -27.18 -25.58 -11.50
N HIS A 66 -27.38 -26.38 -10.45
CA HIS A 66 -27.01 -27.81 -10.42
C HIS A 66 -27.75 -28.60 -11.52
N ASN A 67 -29.03 -28.29 -11.74
CA ASN A 67 -29.83 -28.84 -12.84
C ASN A 67 -29.55 -28.18 -14.21
N LYS A 68 -28.50 -27.35 -14.33
CA LYS A 68 -28.10 -26.61 -15.54
C LYS A 68 -29.23 -25.76 -16.13
N ARG A 69 -30.08 -25.19 -15.27
CA ARG A 69 -31.18 -24.27 -15.64
C ARG A 69 -30.90 -22.87 -15.11
N THR A 70 -31.20 -21.87 -15.93
CA THR A 70 -31.13 -20.44 -15.57
C THR A 70 -32.43 -19.89 -14.96
N ARG A 71 -33.46 -20.74 -14.83
CA ARG A 71 -34.78 -20.39 -14.30
C ARG A 71 -35.11 -21.28 -13.10
N ILE A 72 -35.49 -20.66 -12.00
CA ILE A 72 -36.09 -21.35 -10.84
C ILE A 72 -37.48 -21.85 -11.24
N VAL A 73 -37.77 -23.12 -10.94
CA VAL A 73 -39.10 -23.75 -11.09
C VAL A 73 -39.46 -24.42 -9.76
N PRO A 74 -40.73 -24.77 -9.49
CA PRO A 74 -41.13 -25.29 -8.17
C PRO A 74 -40.34 -26.52 -7.68
N ARG A 75 -39.83 -27.36 -8.59
CA ARG A 75 -38.90 -28.46 -8.24
C ARG A 75 -37.60 -28.00 -7.61
N HIS A 76 -37.06 -26.84 -7.99
CA HIS A 76 -35.86 -26.28 -7.38
C HIS A 76 -36.14 -25.77 -5.96
N ILE A 77 -37.35 -25.25 -5.71
CA ILE A 77 -37.81 -24.85 -4.38
C ILE A 77 -37.99 -26.08 -3.49
N LEU A 78 -38.63 -27.14 -3.99
CA LEU A 78 -38.75 -28.41 -3.26
C LEU A 78 -37.38 -29.02 -2.90
N LEU A 79 -36.43 -29.01 -3.84
CA LEU A 79 -35.08 -29.50 -3.58
C LEU A 79 -34.34 -28.63 -2.55
N ALA A 80 -34.48 -27.30 -2.63
CA ALA A 80 -33.86 -26.36 -1.70
C ALA A 80 -34.39 -26.52 -0.27
N VAL A 81 -35.71 -26.57 -0.11
CA VAL A 81 -36.37 -26.78 1.19
C VAL A 81 -35.98 -28.13 1.78
N ALA A 82 -36.01 -29.22 1.00
CA ALA A 82 -35.67 -30.55 1.50
C ALA A 82 -34.16 -30.78 1.74
N SER A 83 -33.28 -29.90 1.24
CA SER A 83 -31.85 -29.92 1.54
C SER A 83 -31.45 -29.09 2.77
N ASP A 84 -32.39 -28.35 3.34
CA ASP A 84 -32.16 -27.41 4.43
C ASP A 84 -33.05 -27.76 5.64
N GLU A 85 -32.43 -28.11 6.77
CA GLU A 85 -33.16 -28.63 7.93
C GLU A 85 -34.11 -27.59 8.55
N GLU A 86 -33.74 -26.30 8.50
CA GLU A 86 -34.57 -25.24 9.06
C GLU A 86 -35.77 -24.93 8.18
N LEU A 87 -35.60 -24.86 6.86
CA LEU A 87 -36.67 -24.65 5.90
C LEU A 87 -37.62 -25.85 5.81
N ASP A 88 -37.13 -27.10 5.82
CA ASP A 88 -38.00 -28.28 5.86
C ASP A 88 -38.86 -28.30 7.13
N LYS A 89 -38.26 -27.94 8.28
CA LYS A 89 -38.96 -27.83 9.56
C LYS A 89 -39.96 -26.67 9.59
N LEU A 90 -39.61 -25.51 9.02
CA LEU A 90 -40.48 -24.33 8.93
C LEU A 90 -41.66 -24.55 7.98
N LEU A 91 -41.45 -25.28 6.88
CA LEU A 91 -42.45 -25.57 5.85
C LEU A 91 -43.04 -26.99 5.99
N LYS A 92 -42.87 -27.63 7.16
CA LYS A 92 -43.34 -28.99 7.42
C LYS A 92 -44.85 -29.11 7.20
N GLY A 93 -45.23 -29.93 6.22
CA GLY A 93 -46.62 -30.13 5.80
C GLY A 93 -47.10 -29.21 4.67
N VAL A 94 -46.26 -28.30 4.16
CA VAL A 94 -46.57 -27.48 2.97
C VAL A 94 -46.30 -28.27 1.69
N THR A 95 -47.31 -28.40 0.82
CA THR A 95 -47.16 -29.06 -0.48
C THR A 95 -46.73 -28.05 -1.55
N ILE A 96 -45.51 -28.20 -2.08
CA ILE A 96 -45.01 -27.38 -3.19
C ILE A 96 -45.53 -27.96 -4.52
N ALA A 97 -46.63 -27.39 -5.01
CA ALA A 97 -47.23 -27.77 -6.28
C ALA A 97 -46.22 -27.70 -7.44
N GLN A 98 -46.24 -28.71 -8.33
CA GLN A 98 -45.28 -28.89 -9.42
C GLN A 98 -43.82 -29.15 -8.99
N GLY A 99 -43.55 -29.40 -7.70
CA GLY A 99 -42.21 -29.82 -7.22
C GLY A 99 -41.80 -31.23 -7.70
N GLY A 100 -42.78 -32.10 -7.93
CA GLY A 100 -42.58 -33.53 -8.17
C GLY A 100 -42.21 -34.28 -6.88
N VAL A 101 -41.69 -35.49 -7.02
CA VAL A 101 -41.23 -36.30 -5.88
C VAL A 101 -39.71 -36.15 -5.70
N LEU A 102 -39.24 -36.21 -4.46
CA LEU A 102 -37.82 -36.29 -4.11
C LEU A 102 -37.26 -37.68 -4.49
N PRO A 103 -36.09 -37.77 -5.15
CA PRO A 103 -35.53 -39.06 -5.55
C PRO A 103 -34.99 -39.83 -4.35
N SER A 104 -35.78 -40.76 -3.81
CA SER A 104 -35.31 -41.77 -2.87
C SER A 104 -34.69 -42.94 -3.63
N ILE A 105 -33.35 -43.02 -3.63
CA ILE A 105 -32.62 -44.15 -4.21
C ILE A 105 -32.41 -45.19 -3.11
N HIS A 106 -33.03 -46.36 -3.26
CA HIS A 106 -32.88 -47.45 -2.30
C HIS A 106 -31.39 -47.80 -2.12
N PRO A 107 -30.84 -47.93 -0.89
CA PRO A 107 -29.39 -48.03 -0.65
C PRO A 107 -28.68 -49.15 -1.44
N PHE A 108 -29.41 -50.23 -1.76
CA PHE A 108 -28.92 -51.34 -2.56
C PHE A 108 -28.51 -50.94 -4.00
N LEU A 109 -29.13 -49.91 -4.58
CA LEU A 109 -28.86 -49.43 -5.94
C LEU A 109 -27.57 -48.60 -6.02
N LEU A 110 -27.04 -48.10 -4.90
CA LEU A 110 -25.80 -47.31 -4.86
C LEU A 110 -24.53 -48.17 -5.01
N ARG A 111 -24.62 -49.51 -4.98
CA ARG A 111 -23.45 -50.41 -4.91
C ARG A 111 -22.79 -50.78 -6.25
N LYS A 112 -23.31 -50.40 -7.41
CA LYS A 112 -22.95 -51.05 -8.70
C LYS A 112 -21.93 -50.34 -9.62
N PHE A 113 -21.15 -49.39 -9.13
CA PHE A 113 -20.06 -48.73 -9.90
C PHE A 113 -18.65 -48.87 -9.32
N ALA A 114 -18.46 -49.64 -8.23
CA ALA A 114 -17.17 -49.75 -7.52
C ALA A 114 -16.37 -51.04 -7.82
N GLN A 115 -16.83 -51.92 -8.71
CA GLN A 115 -16.19 -53.22 -8.99
C GLN A 115 -15.64 -53.31 -10.42
N ALA A 116 -14.58 -52.55 -10.68
CA ALA A 116 -13.68 -52.73 -11.82
C ALA A 116 -12.28 -52.21 -11.47
N ASN A 117 -11.57 -53.00 -10.64
CA ASN A 117 -10.15 -52.94 -10.20
C ASN A 117 -10.05 -53.21 -8.67
N GLY A 118 -10.03 -54.49 -8.27
CA GLY A 118 -9.63 -54.90 -6.89
C GLY A 118 -8.10 -54.87 -6.72
N SER A 119 -7.47 -55.11 -5.56
CA SER A 119 -7.88 -55.66 -4.25
C SER A 119 -6.75 -55.38 -3.22
N ALA A 120 -6.87 -55.44 -1.89
CA ALA A 120 -7.99 -55.64 -0.95
C ALA A 120 -7.59 -55.28 0.51
N ILE A 121 -8.58 -55.04 1.38
CA ILE A 121 -8.73 -55.39 2.83
C ILE A 121 -7.46 -55.29 3.73
N VAL A 122 -7.40 -54.46 4.80
CA VAL A 122 -8.09 -54.61 6.11
C VAL A 122 -8.50 -53.26 6.76
N ASN A 123 -9.67 -53.25 7.43
CA ASN A 123 -10.23 -52.38 8.51
C ASN A 123 -9.35 -51.23 9.06
N SER A 124 -9.79 -49.99 9.34
CA SER A 124 -11.05 -49.54 9.97
C SER A 124 -11.16 -47.99 10.02
N THR A 125 -12.39 -47.46 9.99
CA THR A 125 -12.83 -46.13 10.51
C THR A 125 -11.92 -44.89 10.34
N SER A 126 -12.17 -44.05 9.33
CA SER A 126 -12.36 -42.58 9.44
C SER A 126 -12.50 -41.87 8.08
N SER A 127 -13.15 -40.70 8.09
CA SER A 127 -13.10 -39.57 7.14
C SER A 127 -12.57 -39.77 5.70
N ILE A 128 -13.42 -39.51 4.69
CA ILE A 128 -12.99 -39.32 3.29
C ILE A 128 -13.07 -37.83 2.89
N THR A 129 -11.90 -37.24 2.72
CA THR A 129 -11.66 -35.96 2.04
C THR A 129 -11.76 -36.16 0.52
N ILE A 130 -12.36 -35.21 -0.22
CA ILE A 130 -12.40 -35.25 -1.70
C ILE A 130 -11.37 -34.27 -2.29
N GLY A 131 -10.42 -34.82 -3.05
CA GLY A 131 -9.38 -34.08 -3.76
C GLY A 131 -9.76 -33.63 -5.18
N LYS A 132 -8.87 -32.82 -5.78
CA LYS A 132 -9.01 -32.14 -7.09
C LYS A 132 -9.20 -33.13 -8.28
N PRO A 133 -10.01 -32.78 -9.31
CA PRO A 133 -10.05 -33.48 -10.59
C PRO A 133 -9.00 -32.93 -11.59
N THR A 134 -8.33 -33.83 -12.31
CA THR A 134 -7.48 -33.51 -13.48
C THR A 134 -8.15 -33.93 -14.81
N LYS A 135 -7.69 -33.33 -15.91
CA LYS A 135 -8.28 -33.45 -17.26
C LYS A 135 -8.10 -34.85 -17.89
N PRO A 136 -9.02 -35.26 -18.79
CA PRO A 136 -8.72 -36.20 -19.87
C PRO A 136 -8.61 -35.51 -21.25
N THR A 137 -7.81 -36.12 -22.12
CA THR A 137 -7.56 -35.76 -23.52
C THR A 137 -8.22 -36.75 -24.49
N GLY A 138 -8.72 -36.32 -25.65
CA GLY A 138 -9.07 -37.26 -26.74
C GLY A 138 -10.13 -36.79 -27.75
N LYS A 139 -9.83 -36.90 -29.04
CA LYS A 139 -10.70 -36.78 -30.25
C LYS A 139 -10.65 -38.17 -30.99
N PRO A 140 -11.34 -38.45 -32.13
CA PRO A 140 -11.98 -37.56 -33.11
C PRO A 140 -13.34 -38.05 -33.72
N SER A 141 -13.83 -37.30 -34.73
CA SER A 141 -14.75 -37.67 -35.84
C SER A 141 -16.03 -36.79 -35.89
N ALA A 142 -16.57 -36.30 -37.01
CA ALA A 142 -16.08 -35.71 -38.26
C ALA A 142 -17.27 -35.63 -39.24
N THR A 143 -17.75 -34.42 -39.58
CA THR A 143 -18.57 -34.17 -40.78
C THR A 143 -18.49 -32.69 -41.18
N THR A 144 -18.01 -32.44 -42.40
CA THR A 144 -17.95 -31.14 -43.13
C THR A 144 -19.12 -31.08 -44.14
N PRO A 145 -19.53 -29.92 -44.72
CA PRO A 145 -18.68 -28.90 -45.39
C PRO A 145 -19.17 -27.43 -45.18
N LYS A 146 -18.77 -26.34 -45.86
CA LYS A 146 -17.87 -26.04 -47.01
C LYS A 146 -16.83 -24.94 -46.62
N LYS A 147 -16.17 -24.32 -47.61
CA LYS A 147 -15.39 -23.04 -47.55
C LYS A 147 -16.05 -22.04 -48.55
N LYS A 148 -15.73 -20.75 -48.72
CA LYS A 148 -14.50 -19.89 -48.77
C LYS A 148 -15.00 -18.39 -48.83
N PRO A 149 -14.16 -17.32 -48.85
CA PRO A 149 -12.74 -17.14 -48.50
C PRO A 149 -12.47 -15.95 -47.52
N LEU A 150 -11.18 -15.60 -47.33
CA LEU A 150 -10.62 -14.63 -46.36
C LEU A 150 -10.62 -13.16 -46.81
N LEU A 151 -10.47 -12.25 -45.83
CA LEU A 151 -9.54 -11.10 -45.88
C LEU A 151 -8.92 -10.85 -44.48
N THR A 152 -7.88 -10.02 -44.39
CA THR A 152 -6.67 -10.31 -43.58
C THR A 152 -6.55 -9.68 -42.19
N LYS A 153 -5.68 -10.29 -41.37
CA LYS A 153 -5.28 -9.86 -40.02
C LYS A 153 -4.42 -8.59 -40.02
N GLY A 154 -4.49 -7.83 -38.91
CA GLY A 154 -3.45 -6.92 -38.45
C GLY A 154 -3.47 -6.85 -36.92
N ALA A 155 -2.63 -7.65 -36.25
CA ALA A 155 -2.50 -7.64 -34.79
C ALA A 155 -1.08 -7.20 -34.40
N GLY A 156 -0.97 -6.04 -33.77
CA GLY A 156 0.31 -5.52 -33.26
C GLY A 156 0.67 -6.16 -31.92
N SER A 157 1.78 -6.91 -31.90
CA SER A 157 2.41 -7.38 -30.66
C SER A 157 3.13 -6.22 -29.98
N PHE A 158 2.90 -6.01 -28.68
CA PHE A 158 3.80 -5.21 -27.84
C PHE A 158 4.62 -6.14 -26.95
N THR A 159 5.91 -6.24 -27.28
CA THR A 159 6.90 -7.04 -26.55
C THR A 159 7.60 -6.16 -25.52
N VAL A 160 7.50 -6.50 -24.24
CA VAL A 160 8.26 -5.83 -23.17
C VAL A 160 9.54 -6.62 -22.90
N TYR A 161 10.70 -5.96 -22.99
CA TYR A 161 12.00 -6.56 -22.70
C TYR A 161 12.18 -6.79 -21.19
N CYS A 162 12.54 -8.02 -20.80
CA CYS A 162 13.06 -8.30 -19.47
C CYS A 162 14.58 -8.04 -19.41
N ALA A 163 15.06 -7.49 -18.30
CA ALA A 163 16.47 -7.49 -17.93
C ALA A 163 16.77 -8.59 -16.87
N PRO A 164 18.01 -9.11 -16.77
CA PRO A 164 18.28 -10.39 -16.10
C PRO A 164 18.56 -10.29 -14.59
N LYS A 165 18.36 -11.42 -13.88
CA LYS A 165 18.66 -11.60 -12.44
C LYS A 165 20.18 -11.78 -12.22
N SER A 166 20.73 -11.23 -11.13
CA SER A 166 22.03 -11.62 -10.55
C SER A 166 21.95 -11.68 -9.01
N LYS A 167 22.93 -12.33 -8.35
CA LYS A 167 22.81 -12.88 -6.99
C LYS A 167 23.63 -12.14 -5.91
N ALA A 168 22.96 -11.94 -4.77
CA ALA A 168 23.42 -12.25 -3.39
C ALA A 168 24.48 -11.42 -2.63
N ALA A 169 24.31 -11.52 -1.31
CA ALA A 169 25.24 -11.29 -0.18
C ALA A 169 25.34 -9.87 0.41
N ALA A 170 25.38 -9.83 1.75
CA ALA A 170 25.38 -8.62 2.58
C ALA A 170 26.52 -8.68 3.60
N LEU A 171 26.99 -7.53 4.10
CA LEU A 171 27.71 -7.37 5.38
C LEU A 171 27.82 -5.88 5.77
N LYS A 172 27.83 -5.59 7.08
CA LYS A 172 28.04 -4.22 7.61
C LYS A 172 29.54 -3.92 7.74
N GLY A 173 29.94 -2.71 7.36
CA GLY A 173 31.25 -2.13 7.70
C GLY A 173 31.74 -1.14 6.65
N THR A 174 31.72 0.17 6.98
CA THR A 174 32.38 1.26 6.20
C THR A 174 32.30 1.13 4.68
N ALA A 175 31.12 0.79 4.17
CA ALA A 175 31.01 0.18 2.85
C ALA A 175 31.15 1.20 1.71
N LEU A 176 31.95 0.84 0.72
CA LEU A 176 31.98 1.48 -0.59
C LEU A 176 30.65 1.20 -1.30
N THR A 177 29.87 2.23 -1.61
CA THR A 177 28.58 2.08 -2.29
C THR A 177 28.79 2.12 -3.79
N THR A 178 28.52 1.03 -4.50
CA THR A 178 28.46 1.05 -5.96
C THR A 178 27.20 1.79 -6.41
N LEU A 179 27.38 2.91 -7.11
CA LEU A 179 26.30 3.73 -7.67
C LEU A 179 25.86 3.23 -9.06
N SER A 180 26.79 2.68 -9.83
CA SER A 180 26.54 2.14 -11.18
C SER A 180 27.65 1.16 -11.56
N GLU A 181 27.31 0.11 -12.30
CA GLU A 181 28.27 -0.78 -12.96
C GLU A 181 27.86 -0.96 -14.42
N ARG A 182 28.82 -0.88 -15.35
CA ARG A 182 28.65 -1.25 -16.75
C ARG A 182 29.75 -2.22 -17.17
N VAL A 183 29.35 -3.25 -17.91
CA VAL A 183 30.29 -4.13 -18.62
C VAL A 183 30.54 -3.52 -20.00
N LEU A 184 31.81 -3.35 -20.36
CA LEU A 184 32.26 -2.86 -21.67
C LEU A 184 32.33 -4.01 -22.69
N ASN A 185 32.44 -3.68 -23.97
CA ASN A 185 32.31 -4.63 -25.08
C ASN A 185 33.33 -5.79 -25.07
N LEU A 186 34.45 -5.65 -24.37
CA LEU A 186 35.49 -6.67 -24.23
C LEU A 186 35.49 -7.35 -22.83
N GLY A 187 34.42 -7.17 -22.06
CA GLY A 187 34.20 -7.86 -20.77
C GLY A 187 34.72 -7.12 -19.53
N GLN A 188 35.44 -6.01 -19.68
CA GLN A 188 35.89 -5.18 -18.55
C GLN A 188 34.70 -4.55 -17.82
N LYS A 189 34.85 -4.30 -16.52
CA LYS A 189 33.84 -3.61 -15.70
C LYS A 189 34.25 -2.18 -15.41
N LEU A 190 33.36 -1.24 -15.70
CA LEU A 190 33.45 0.15 -15.25
C LEU A 190 32.45 0.37 -14.13
N THR A 191 32.94 0.63 -12.93
CA THR A 191 32.12 0.74 -11.71
C THR A 191 32.27 2.13 -11.09
N VAL A 192 31.17 2.86 -10.95
CA VAL A 192 31.10 4.15 -10.25
C VAL A 192 30.84 3.87 -8.77
N VAL A 193 31.75 4.31 -7.91
CA VAL A 193 31.74 3.99 -6.47
C VAL A 193 31.77 5.27 -5.64
N GLN A 194 30.87 5.36 -4.66
CA GLN A 194 30.87 6.40 -3.63
C GLN A 194 31.58 5.90 -2.37
N GLY A 195 32.62 6.61 -1.94
CA GLY A 195 33.32 6.40 -0.68
C GLY A 195 34.72 7.03 -0.67
N ASN A 196 35.52 6.70 0.34
CA ASN A 196 36.89 7.20 0.47
C ASN A 196 37.85 6.38 -0.42
N ILE A 197 38.59 7.05 -1.31
CA ILE A 197 39.53 6.42 -2.24
C ILE A 197 40.66 5.63 -1.54
N VAL A 198 41.03 5.96 -0.31
CA VAL A 198 42.00 5.19 0.49
C VAL A 198 41.52 3.76 0.77
N ASN A 199 40.21 3.56 0.84
CA ASN A 199 39.59 2.29 1.20
C ASN A 199 39.25 1.43 -0.03
N ILE A 200 39.50 1.91 -1.25
CA ILE A 200 39.16 1.18 -2.47
C ILE A 200 40.14 0.01 -2.68
N LYS A 201 39.60 -1.14 -3.08
CA LYS A 201 40.38 -2.31 -3.46
C LYS A 201 40.56 -2.31 -4.97
N ALA A 202 41.74 -1.90 -5.41
CA ALA A 202 42.19 -1.92 -6.81
C ALA A 202 43.71 -2.13 -6.82
N ASP A 203 44.26 -2.67 -7.91
CA ASP A 203 45.70 -2.95 -8.00
C ASP A 203 46.52 -1.64 -8.05
N ALA A 204 45.98 -0.62 -8.73
CA ALA A 204 46.44 0.76 -8.65
C ALA A 204 45.35 1.74 -8.17
N ILE A 205 45.79 2.77 -7.43
CA ILE A 205 45.06 4.04 -7.28
C ILE A 205 45.75 5.09 -8.16
N VAL A 206 44.96 5.98 -8.76
CA VAL A 206 45.46 7.14 -9.52
C VAL A 206 45.54 8.37 -8.61
N HIS A 207 46.66 9.08 -8.70
CA HIS A 207 46.91 10.35 -8.01
C HIS A 207 47.03 11.50 -9.02
N PRO A 208 46.01 12.36 -9.12
CA PRO A 208 46.06 13.60 -9.90
C PRO A 208 47.08 14.57 -9.29
N THR A 209 48.11 14.93 -10.05
CA THR A 209 49.22 15.76 -9.58
C THR A 209 49.77 16.68 -10.68
N ASN A 210 50.88 17.37 -10.40
CA ASN A 210 51.59 18.28 -11.31
C ASN A 210 52.96 17.70 -11.70
N ASN A 211 53.77 18.49 -12.44
CA ASN A 211 55.11 18.12 -12.87
C ASN A 211 56.10 17.72 -11.75
N SER A 212 55.83 18.06 -10.49
CA SER A 212 56.70 17.79 -9.32
C SER A 212 56.15 16.72 -8.37
N LEU A 213 55.13 15.95 -8.78
CA LEU A 213 54.48 14.90 -7.97
C LEU A 213 53.91 15.42 -6.64
N TYR A 214 53.46 16.69 -6.61
CA TYR A 214 52.88 17.33 -5.44
C TYR A 214 51.72 16.51 -4.83
N MET A 215 51.86 16.16 -3.55
CA MET A 215 50.91 15.38 -2.77
C MET A 215 49.92 16.24 -1.96
N GLY A 216 49.93 17.57 -2.07
CA GLY A 216 49.18 18.45 -1.15
C GLY A 216 47.73 18.78 -1.53
N GLY A 217 47.18 18.20 -2.61
CA GLY A 217 45.74 18.30 -2.95
C GLY A 217 44.87 17.39 -2.09
N GLU A 218 43.54 17.42 -2.23
CA GLU A 218 42.62 16.61 -1.40
C GLU A 218 42.92 15.10 -1.46
N VAL A 219 43.00 14.56 -2.69
CA VAL A 219 43.34 13.14 -2.94
C VAL A 219 44.77 12.85 -2.47
N GLY A 220 45.74 13.71 -2.81
CA GLY A 220 47.13 13.54 -2.40
C GLY A 220 47.31 13.52 -0.88
N ASN A 221 46.64 14.41 -0.15
CA ASN A 221 46.69 14.48 1.32
C ASN A 221 46.04 13.24 1.96
N ALA A 222 44.92 12.76 1.43
CA ALA A 222 44.28 11.54 1.90
C ALA A 222 45.22 10.33 1.73
N LEU A 223 45.85 10.20 0.56
CA LEU A 223 46.82 9.15 0.25
C LEU A 223 48.10 9.28 1.09
N ALA A 224 48.67 10.47 1.22
CA ALA A 224 49.87 10.71 2.03
C ALA A 224 49.62 10.51 3.54
N LYS A 225 48.42 10.80 4.03
CA LYS A 225 48.02 10.54 5.41
C LYS A 225 47.91 9.04 5.70
N ALA A 226 47.33 8.27 4.78
CA ALA A 226 47.14 6.83 4.94
C ALA A 226 48.41 6.00 4.63
N GLY A 227 49.11 6.33 3.55
CA GLY A 227 50.35 5.70 3.12
C GLY A 227 51.57 6.03 4.00
N GLY A 228 51.44 7.01 4.90
CA GLY A 228 52.46 7.35 5.89
C GLY A 228 53.78 7.84 5.29
N GLN A 229 54.88 7.65 6.04
CA GLN A 229 56.19 8.10 5.60
C GLN A 229 56.74 7.28 4.42
N GLN A 230 56.49 5.97 4.41
CA GLN A 230 56.97 5.08 3.34
C GLN A 230 56.44 5.47 1.95
N LEU A 231 55.19 5.95 1.86
CA LEU A 231 54.66 6.49 0.61
C LEU A 231 55.34 7.83 0.25
N ARG A 232 55.56 8.73 1.21
CA ARG A 232 56.29 10.00 0.97
C ARG A 232 57.71 9.74 0.45
N ASP A 233 58.41 8.76 1.00
CA ASP A 233 59.76 8.38 0.58
C ASP A 233 59.75 7.76 -0.84
N ALA A 234 58.76 6.92 -1.15
CA ALA A 234 58.57 6.34 -2.48
C ALA A 234 58.30 7.42 -3.55
N VAL A 235 57.42 8.38 -3.26
CA VAL A 235 57.13 9.51 -4.16
C VAL A 235 58.33 10.46 -4.28
N SER A 236 59.05 10.73 -3.19
CA SER A 236 60.28 11.54 -3.21
C SER A 236 61.39 10.91 -4.04
N ASN A 237 61.53 9.58 -4.01
CA ASN A 237 62.50 8.88 -4.84
C ASN A 237 62.06 8.84 -6.31
N LEU A 238 60.78 8.62 -6.60
CA LEU A 238 60.24 8.74 -7.97
C LEU A 238 60.48 10.14 -8.54
N ALA A 239 60.28 11.21 -7.76
CA ALA A 239 60.51 12.60 -8.18
C ALA A 239 61.97 12.91 -8.55
N LYS A 240 62.94 12.12 -8.09
CA LYS A 240 64.37 12.26 -8.46
C LYS A 240 64.71 11.56 -9.78
N THR A 241 63.92 10.56 -10.18
CA THR A 241 64.21 9.69 -11.35
C THR A 241 63.21 9.82 -12.48
N SER A 242 62.06 10.46 -12.25
CA SER A 242 60.96 10.63 -13.20
C SER A 242 60.42 12.06 -13.12
N SER A 243 60.48 12.78 -14.23
CA SER A 243 59.83 14.08 -14.41
C SER A 243 58.58 13.92 -15.27
N LEU A 244 57.44 14.38 -14.77
CA LEU A 244 56.20 14.46 -15.57
C LEU A 244 56.22 15.75 -16.40
N VAL A 245 57.10 15.78 -17.41
CA VAL A 245 57.46 17.00 -18.15
C VAL A 245 56.25 17.62 -18.86
N ASN A 246 55.44 16.80 -19.53
CA ASN A 246 54.27 17.26 -20.28
C ASN A 246 52.98 17.03 -19.49
N VAL A 247 51.98 17.84 -19.79
CA VAL A 247 50.60 17.57 -19.38
C VAL A 247 50.16 16.22 -19.95
N SER A 248 49.38 15.47 -19.16
CA SER A 248 48.92 14.10 -19.44
C SER A 248 50.00 13.01 -19.31
N ASP A 249 51.26 13.34 -18.99
CA ASP A 249 52.28 12.33 -18.68
C ASP A 249 51.94 11.60 -17.37
N VAL A 250 52.39 10.35 -17.27
CA VAL A 250 52.12 9.46 -16.13
C VAL A 250 53.39 8.77 -15.64
N SER A 251 53.45 8.50 -14.34
CA SER A 251 54.52 7.72 -13.70
C SER A 251 53.95 6.86 -12.57
N ILE A 252 54.68 5.83 -12.15
CA ILE A 252 54.15 4.82 -11.22
C ILE A 252 55.16 4.53 -10.10
N CYS A 253 54.67 4.40 -8.87
CA CYS A 253 55.45 3.88 -7.73
C CYS A 253 54.66 2.83 -6.94
N ASP A 254 55.30 2.23 -5.94
CA ASP A 254 54.62 1.37 -4.97
C ASP A 254 53.74 2.21 -4.04
N ALA A 255 52.47 1.84 -3.89
CA ALA A 255 51.53 2.54 -3.02
C ALA A 255 51.77 2.29 -1.51
N ARG A 256 52.65 1.33 -1.17
CA ARG A 256 53.09 0.99 0.19
C ARG A 256 51.91 0.71 1.13
N ASN A 257 51.68 1.55 2.14
CA ASN A 257 50.72 1.33 3.23
C ASN A 257 49.27 1.71 2.84
N LEU A 258 48.87 1.42 1.60
CA LEU A 258 47.53 1.64 1.05
C LEU A 258 46.89 0.30 0.68
N SER A 259 45.57 0.29 0.43
CA SER A 259 44.84 -0.90 0.00
C SER A 259 45.18 -1.36 -1.43
N ALA A 260 45.86 -0.49 -2.20
CA ALA A 260 46.35 -0.76 -3.55
C ALA A 260 47.84 -1.07 -3.55
N THR A 261 48.32 -1.80 -4.56
CA THR A 261 49.74 -2.17 -4.67
C THR A 261 50.59 -1.08 -5.33
N LYS A 262 50.01 -0.34 -6.29
CA LYS A 262 50.66 0.70 -7.07
C LYS A 262 49.94 2.05 -6.94
N LEU A 263 50.69 3.13 -7.10
CA LEU A 263 50.16 4.48 -7.23
C LEU A 263 50.59 5.06 -8.58
N ILE A 264 49.62 5.32 -9.46
CA ILE A 264 49.85 5.95 -10.77
C ILE A 264 49.65 7.45 -10.62
N HIS A 265 50.72 8.21 -10.75
CA HIS A 265 50.71 9.66 -10.79
C HIS A 265 50.38 10.14 -12.20
N VAL A 266 49.49 11.13 -12.34
CA VAL A 266 49.16 11.75 -13.62
C VAL A 266 49.31 13.26 -13.55
N HIS A 267 50.05 13.84 -14.50
CA HIS A 267 50.13 15.29 -14.66
C HIS A 267 48.79 15.79 -15.23
N SER A 268 47.98 16.32 -14.32
CA SER A 268 46.58 16.63 -14.61
C SER A 268 46.46 17.87 -15.50
N PRO A 269 45.69 17.84 -16.60
CA PRO A 269 45.46 19.01 -17.42
C PRO A 269 44.70 20.09 -16.66
N THR A 270 45.10 21.35 -16.81
CA THR A 270 44.40 22.50 -16.24
C THR A 270 43.30 22.97 -17.20
N TRP A 271 42.10 23.21 -16.70
CA TRP A 271 41.01 23.73 -17.52
C TRP A 271 41.24 25.19 -17.91
N SER A 272 41.21 25.47 -19.23
CA SER A 272 41.27 26.82 -19.81
C SER A 272 40.04 27.05 -20.67
N ALA A 273 39.20 28.03 -20.29
CA ALA A 273 37.94 28.31 -20.99
C ALA A 273 38.13 28.74 -22.46
N GLY A 274 39.32 29.24 -22.83
CA GLY A 274 39.69 29.61 -24.19
C GLY A 274 40.27 28.48 -25.05
N GLN A 275 40.56 27.32 -24.46
CA GLN A 275 41.23 26.18 -25.14
C GLN A 275 40.51 24.85 -24.88
N GLN A 276 39.17 24.88 -24.82
CA GLN A 276 38.35 23.73 -24.38
C GLN A 276 38.64 22.42 -25.13
N ALA A 277 38.80 22.48 -26.46
CA ALA A 277 39.12 21.31 -27.28
C ALA A 277 40.49 20.71 -26.95
N GLU A 278 41.47 21.55 -26.62
CA GLU A 278 42.81 21.14 -26.19
C GLU A 278 42.75 20.50 -24.80
N CYS A 279 42.04 21.11 -23.84
CA CYS A 279 41.84 20.55 -22.50
C CYS A 279 41.14 19.19 -22.53
N ILE A 280 40.14 18.99 -23.41
CA ILE A 280 39.46 17.70 -23.61
C ILE A 280 40.42 16.68 -24.21
N GLY A 281 41.20 17.04 -25.23
CA GLY A 281 42.21 16.16 -25.82
C GLY A 281 43.33 15.78 -24.85
N GLN A 282 43.74 16.70 -23.98
CA GLN A 282 44.70 16.42 -22.90
C GLN A 282 44.09 15.49 -21.83
N LEU A 283 42.81 15.64 -21.48
CA LEU A 283 42.15 14.73 -20.53
C LEU A 283 42.00 13.32 -21.10
N ASP A 284 41.61 13.20 -22.38
CA ASP A 284 41.53 11.92 -23.10
C ASP A 284 42.91 11.23 -23.17
N LYS A 285 43.96 11.99 -23.50
CA LYS A 285 45.35 11.53 -23.47
C LYS A 285 45.78 11.11 -22.06
N ALA A 286 45.36 11.82 -21.01
CA ALA A 286 45.71 11.49 -19.62
C ALA A 286 45.07 10.17 -19.18
N VAL A 287 43.78 9.97 -19.47
CA VAL A 287 43.08 8.70 -19.18
C VAL A 287 43.68 7.54 -19.98
N THR A 288 43.94 7.76 -21.27
CA THR A 288 44.59 6.77 -22.15
C THR A 288 45.97 6.38 -21.62
N ASN A 289 46.79 7.35 -21.21
CA ASN A 289 48.11 7.09 -20.63
C ASN A 289 48.05 6.33 -19.30
N ILE A 290 47.07 6.61 -18.43
CA ILE A 290 46.85 5.85 -17.19
C ILE A 290 46.54 4.39 -17.50
N LEU A 291 45.67 4.13 -18.48
CA LEU A 291 45.29 2.77 -18.87
C LEU A 291 46.47 2.02 -19.48
N HIS A 292 47.24 2.64 -20.38
CA HIS A 292 48.48 2.06 -20.91
C HIS A 292 49.52 1.77 -19.80
N MET A 293 49.64 2.64 -18.79
CA MET A 293 50.55 2.42 -17.65
C MET A 293 50.09 1.24 -16.78
N ALA A 294 48.77 1.04 -16.64
CA ALA A 294 48.21 -0.12 -15.95
C ALA A 294 48.43 -1.43 -16.72
N ASP A 295 48.16 -1.43 -18.03
CA ASP A 295 48.40 -2.58 -18.92
C ASP A 295 49.89 -2.98 -18.94
N ALA A 296 50.80 -2.00 -19.07
CA ALA A 296 52.24 -2.23 -19.06
C ALA A 296 52.78 -2.81 -17.73
N ASN A 297 52.04 -2.62 -16.63
CA ASN A 297 52.33 -3.20 -15.32
C ASN A 297 51.46 -4.42 -14.98
N MET A 298 50.68 -4.94 -15.96
CA MET A 298 49.77 -6.09 -15.82
C MET A 298 48.75 -5.95 -14.68
N LEU A 299 48.23 -4.73 -14.46
CA LEU A 299 47.26 -4.44 -13.40
C LEU A 299 45.84 -4.80 -13.87
N ALA A 300 45.11 -5.59 -13.09
CA ALA A 300 43.76 -6.03 -13.44
C ALA A 300 42.66 -5.00 -13.09
N SER A 301 42.99 -4.02 -12.24
CA SER A 301 42.05 -3.01 -11.74
C SER A 301 42.71 -1.68 -11.38
N VAL A 302 42.07 -0.58 -11.76
CA VAL A 302 42.55 0.79 -11.53
C VAL A 302 41.44 1.66 -10.94
N ALA A 303 41.71 2.31 -9.81
CA ALA A 303 40.83 3.27 -9.18
C ALA A 303 41.16 4.71 -9.62
N LEU A 304 40.25 5.30 -10.40
CA LEU A 304 40.34 6.66 -10.93
C LEU A 304 39.51 7.63 -10.07
N PRO A 305 40.12 8.61 -9.36
CA PRO A 305 39.39 9.78 -8.90
C PRO A 305 39.08 10.71 -10.07
N SER A 306 38.32 11.78 -9.82
CA SER A 306 38.21 12.88 -10.79
C SER A 306 39.59 13.56 -10.94
N VAL A 307 40.18 13.38 -12.12
CA VAL A 307 41.45 14.02 -12.52
C VAL A 307 41.17 15.51 -12.77
N SER A 308 42.15 16.38 -12.50
CA SER A 308 42.12 17.83 -12.77
C SER A 308 41.33 18.76 -11.84
N ILE A 309 40.87 18.32 -10.66
CA ILE A 309 40.23 19.24 -9.68
C ILE A 309 41.25 20.08 -8.87
N ALA A 310 42.50 19.61 -8.70
CA ALA A 310 43.35 20.02 -7.57
C ALA A 310 44.29 21.24 -7.76
N VAL A 311 44.36 21.86 -8.94
CA VAL A 311 45.30 23.00 -9.22
C VAL A 311 44.56 24.27 -9.66
N THR A 312 43.24 24.21 -9.77
CA THR A 312 42.40 25.32 -10.22
C THR A 312 41.85 26.15 -9.05
N GLN A 313 42.25 27.42 -8.94
CA GLN A 313 41.40 28.49 -8.38
C GLN A 313 40.24 28.82 -9.34
N ILE A 314 39.66 27.80 -9.96
CA ILE A 314 38.62 27.88 -10.98
C ILE A 314 37.57 26.83 -10.63
N THR A 315 36.37 27.36 -10.43
CA THR A 315 35.06 26.74 -10.60
C THR A 315 35.00 25.29 -11.10
N LEU A 316 34.35 24.46 -10.29
CA LEU A 316 33.98 23.05 -10.51
C LEU A 316 33.61 22.72 -11.98
N PRO A 317 34.47 22.01 -12.74
CA PRO A 317 34.10 21.47 -14.04
C PRO A 317 33.17 20.26 -13.83
N GLY A 318 31.92 20.40 -14.27
CA GLY A 318 30.87 19.39 -14.02
C GLY A 318 29.50 20.00 -13.72
N LEU A 319 29.43 21.30 -13.40
CA LEU A 319 28.18 22.04 -13.47
C LEU A 319 27.81 22.29 -14.94
N ALA A 320 26.63 21.83 -15.35
CA ALA A 320 26.08 22.05 -16.68
C ALA A 320 25.51 23.48 -16.83
N CYS A 321 26.35 24.50 -16.65
CA CYS A 321 25.97 25.91 -16.79
C CYS A 321 27.02 26.72 -17.56
N SER A 322 26.55 27.64 -18.41
CA SER A 322 27.43 28.48 -19.25
C SER A 322 28.00 29.71 -18.53
N TYR A 323 27.50 30.00 -17.32
CA TYR A 323 27.84 31.16 -16.50
C TYR A 323 27.82 30.76 -15.03
N ILE A 324 28.67 31.41 -14.22
CA ILE A 324 28.74 31.19 -12.78
C ILE A 324 28.66 32.55 -12.08
N PHE A 325 27.63 32.70 -11.24
CA PHE A 325 27.39 33.93 -10.49
C PHE A 325 28.07 33.87 -9.13
N HIS A 326 28.92 34.85 -8.85
CA HIS A 326 29.51 35.06 -7.53
C HIS A 326 28.62 36.03 -6.74
N CYS A 327 28.07 35.57 -5.62
CA CYS A 327 27.20 36.36 -4.76
C CYS A 327 27.61 36.23 -3.29
N ASN A 328 27.43 37.31 -2.51
CA ASN A 328 27.65 37.26 -1.07
C ASN A 328 26.38 36.74 -0.37
N GLY A 329 26.48 35.59 0.31
CA GLY A 329 25.38 34.99 1.05
C GLY A 329 25.17 35.63 2.43
N PRO A 330 24.03 35.41 3.10
CA PRO A 330 23.81 35.89 4.45
C PRO A 330 24.72 35.18 5.45
N LEU A 331 25.11 35.89 6.52
CA LEU A 331 25.57 35.27 7.76
C LEU A 331 24.35 35.06 8.64
N TRP A 332 24.01 33.81 8.99
CA TRP A 332 22.80 33.48 9.76
C TRP A 332 22.73 34.08 11.19
N LYS A 333 23.81 34.74 11.65
CA LYS A 333 23.89 35.44 12.94
C LYS A 333 23.75 36.96 12.84
N GLN A 334 23.37 37.49 11.66
CA GLN A 334 23.09 38.91 11.43
C GLN A 334 21.58 39.17 11.37
N ASP A 335 21.15 40.43 11.49
CA ASP A 335 19.74 40.80 11.35
C ASP A 335 19.20 40.53 9.93
N GLU A 336 17.93 40.13 9.86
CA GLU A 336 17.18 39.86 8.62
C GLU A 336 17.91 38.98 7.57
N PRO A 337 18.46 37.80 7.95
CA PRO A 337 19.25 36.98 7.04
C PRO A 337 18.42 36.41 5.88
N ILE A 338 17.11 36.20 6.10
CA ILE A 338 16.14 35.77 5.09
C ILE A 338 15.90 36.90 4.07
N GLN A 339 15.77 38.16 4.51
CA GLN A 339 15.61 39.29 3.60
C GLN A 339 16.89 39.56 2.81
N LEU A 340 18.06 39.39 3.43
CA LEU A 340 19.33 39.46 2.72
C LEU A 340 19.48 38.35 1.67
N LEU A 341 19.05 37.12 1.97
CA LEU A 341 18.99 36.02 1.01
C LEU A 341 18.07 36.36 -0.18
N GLY A 342 16.88 36.89 0.10
CA GLY A 342 15.94 37.37 -0.94
C GLY A 342 16.58 38.41 -1.86
N ASN A 343 17.15 39.47 -1.27
CA ASN A 343 17.85 40.52 -2.01
C ASN A 343 19.03 40.00 -2.84
N THR A 344 19.75 38.99 -2.34
CA THR A 344 20.86 38.34 -3.07
C THR A 344 20.35 37.55 -4.28
N VAL A 345 19.26 36.79 -4.12
CA VAL A 345 18.64 36.03 -5.23
C VAL A 345 18.03 36.96 -6.28
N GLU A 346 17.34 38.04 -5.88
CA GLU A 346 16.78 39.02 -6.83
C GLU A 346 17.86 39.70 -7.68
N LYS A 347 18.99 40.11 -7.07
CA LYS A 347 20.12 40.70 -7.81
C LYS A 347 20.78 39.71 -8.76
N LEU A 348 20.90 38.45 -8.36
CA LEU A 348 21.46 37.38 -9.18
C LEU A 348 20.57 37.11 -10.41
N LEU A 349 19.25 37.04 -10.23
CA LEU A 349 18.29 36.92 -11.33
C LEU A 349 18.33 38.14 -12.27
N SER A 350 18.39 39.36 -11.72
CA SER A 350 18.48 40.58 -12.53
C SER A 350 19.76 40.66 -13.38
N GLU A 351 20.91 40.19 -12.86
CA GLU A 351 22.14 40.14 -13.63
C GLU A 351 22.11 39.05 -14.71
N ALA A 352 21.45 37.92 -14.45
CA ALA A 352 21.26 36.86 -15.43
C ALA A 352 20.32 37.27 -16.58
N ASP A 353 19.29 38.07 -16.31
CA ASP A 353 18.43 38.66 -17.35
C ASP A 353 19.23 39.57 -18.30
N LYS A 354 20.15 40.40 -17.78
CA LYS A 354 21.03 41.25 -18.62
C LYS A 354 21.92 40.41 -19.55
N GLN A 355 22.37 39.25 -19.09
CA GLN A 355 23.20 38.32 -19.86
C GLN A 355 22.35 37.36 -20.73
N ASN A 356 21.02 37.52 -20.78
CA ASN A 356 20.07 36.64 -21.50
C ASN A 356 20.14 35.15 -21.10
N ILE A 357 20.52 34.85 -19.86
CA ILE A 357 20.75 33.48 -19.39
C ILE A 357 19.40 32.78 -19.16
N ALA A 358 19.22 31.64 -19.83
CA ALA A 358 17.93 30.95 -19.84
C ALA A 358 17.56 30.26 -18.52
N SER A 359 18.54 29.76 -17.78
CA SER A 359 18.33 28.95 -16.57
C SER A 359 19.49 29.12 -15.59
N ILE A 360 19.19 29.17 -14.29
CA ILE A 360 20.19 29.27 -13.21
C ILE A 360 19.99 28.12 -12.24
N ALA A 361 21.07 27.43 -11.88
CA ALA A 361 21.10 26.54 -10.73
C ALA A 361 21.62 27.31 -9.50
N LEU A 362 20.83 27.36 -8.44
CA LEU A 362 21.24 27.96 -7.16
C LEU A 362 21.59 26.83 -6.18
N PRO A 363 22.84 26.76 -5.67
CA PRO A 363 23.16 25.88 -4.55
C PRO A 363 22.54 26.41 -3.25
N SER A 364 22.74 25.70 -2.13
CA SER A 364 22.33 26.15 -0.80
C SER A 364 23.17 27.36 -0.32
N ILE A 365 22.77 28.56 -0.73
CA ILE A 365 23.43 29.83 -0.39
C ILE A 365 23.46 30.01 1.13
N GLY A 366 24.67 30.09 1.71
CA GLY A 366 24.90 30.29 3.14
C GLY A 366 24.97 29.03 4.01
N SER A 367 24.85 27.83 3.45
CA SER A 367 24.77 26.58 4.26
C SER A 367 26.05 26.19 5.02
N GLY A 368 27.23 26.56 4.52
CA GLY A 368 28.54 26.12 5.04
C GLY A 368 28.97 26.66 6.41
N ARG A 369 28.04 27.25 7.19
CA ARG A 369 28.28 27.79 8.55
C ARG A 369 27.12 27.52 9.54
N MET A 370 26.21 26.60 9.22
CA MET A 370 25.14 26.16 10.14
C MET A 370 25.54 24.91 10.92
N ASP A 371 25.12 24.83 12.19
CA ASP A 371 25.33 23.66 13.06
C ASP A 371 24.41 22.48 12.64
N GLU A 372 24.78 21.24 12.95
CA GLU A 372 24.12 20.02 12.43
C GLU A 372 22.61 19.92 12.73
N SER A 373 22.14 20.53 13.82
CA SER A 373 20.72 20.57 14.20
C SER A 373 19.86 21.44 13.26
N GLU A 374 20.39 22.55 12.77
CA GLU A 374 19.69 23.44 11.82
C GLU A 374 19.71 22.86 10.40
N GLN A 375 20.79 22.14 10.05
CA GLN A 375 20.90 21.46 8.76
C GLN A 375 19.78 20.42 8.54
N GLN A 376 19.32 19.73 9.59
CA GLN A 376 18.22 18.76 9.47
C GLN A 376 16.88 19.43 9.12
N GLN A 377 16.58 20.62 9.66
CA GLN A 377 15.32 21.33 9.39
C GLN A 377 15.24 21.88 7.95
N LEU A 378 16.36 22.26 7.34
CA LEU A 378 16.42 22.73 5.95
C LEU A 378 16.58 21.60 4.89
N SER A 379 16.82 20.34 5.31
CA SER A 379 17.51 19.31 4.49
C SER A 379 16.86 18.84 3.18
N LEU A 380 15.65 19.29 2.83
CA LEU A 380 14.96 19.02 1.55
C LEU A 380 13.65 19.82 1.41
N THR A 381 13.16 20.30 2.54
CA THR A 381 11.90 20.99 2.78
C THR A 381 11.77 22.31 2.00
N ASP A 382 12.81 23.15 2.01
CA ASP A 382 12.78 24.48 1.37
C ASP A 382 13.63 24.57 0.09
N THR A 383 13.90 23.44 -0.56
CA THR A 383 14.54 23.42 -1.89
C THR A 383 13.54 23.84 -2.96
N PHE A 384 13.37 25.15 -3.16
CA PHE A 384 12.57 25.73 -4.23
C PHE A 384 13.12 25.27 -5.60
N CYS A 385 12.47 24.28 -6.21
CA CYS A 385 12.62 24.05 -7.64
C CYS A 385 11.94 25.21 -8.39
N HIS A 386 12.68 26.28 -8.66
CA HIS A 386 12.30 27.30 -9.63
C HIS A 386 12.75 26.86 -11.02
N TYR A 387 11.88 26.12 -11.72
CA TYR A 387 12.10 25.85 -13.14
C TYR A 387 11.73 27.10 -13.94
N THR A 388 12.75 27.91 -14.25
CA THR A 388 12.64 29.11 -15.05
C THR A 388 13.48 28.97 -16.31
N ASP A 389 12.83 28.98 -17.47
CA ASP A 389 13.44 29.17 -18.79
C ASP A 389 13.23 30.63 -19.24
N SER A 390 14.09 31.28 -20.03
CA SER A 390 13.91 32.71 -20.36
C SER A 390 12.80 33.01 -21.39
N LYS A 391 12.03 32.02 -21.84
CA LYS A 391 10.98 32.15 -22.86
C LYS A 391 9.67 31.44 -22.46
N LYS A 392 9.01 31.94 -21.40
CA LYS A 392 8.00 31.18 -20.64
C LYS A 392 6.56 31.25 -21.16
N HIS A 393 5.84 30.14 -20.93
CA HIS A 393 4.39 30.10 -20.76
C HIS A 393 3.96 29.81 -19.30
N TYR A 394 4.79 29.10 -18.50
CA TYR A 394 4.51 28.77 -17.08
C TYR A 394 5.79 28.65 -16.24
N ILE A 395 5.67 28.72 -14.91
CA ILE A 395 6.64 28.27 -13.89
C ILE A 395 5.99 27.19 -13.04
N LEU A 396 6.73 26.13 -12.72
CA LEU A 396 6.43 25.23 -11.62
C LEU A 396 7.25 25.64 -10.38
N LYS A 397 6.59 25.72 -9.23
CA LYS A 397 7.15 25.98 -7.90
C LYS A 397 6.62 24.92 -6.95
N LEU A 398 7.49 24.09 -6.38
CA LEU A 398 7.10 23.02 -5.46
C LEU A 398 7.66 23.32 -4.06
N ASN A 399 6.83 23.16 -3.02
CA ASN A 399 7.21 23.38 -1.62
C ASN A 399 6.65 22.27 -0.70
N ASN A 400 6.82 22.42 0.62
CA ASN A 400 6.43 21.45 1.65
C ASN A 400 4.97 21.03 1.71
N SER A 401 4.03 21.84 1.25
CA SER A 401 2.60 21.51 1.31
C SER A 401 1.93 21.47 -0.06
N ALA A 402 2.51 22.10 -1.09
CA ALA A 402 1.86 22.27 -2.37
C ALA A 402 2.80 22.37 -3.59
N LEU A 403 2.24 21.95 -4.73
CA LEU A 403 2.70 22.28 -6.07
C LEU A 403 1.96 23.54 -6.56
N THR A 404 2.70 24.62 -6.79
CA THR A 404 2.20 25.88 -7.35
C THR A 404 2.61 26.02 -8.82
N ILE A 405 1.67 26.39 -9.67
CA ILE A 405 1.82 26.52 -11.12
C ILE A 405 1.43 27.96 -11.49
N ILE A 406 2.40 28.73 -11.94
CA ILE A 406 2.28 30.18 -12.21
C ILE A 406 2.27 30.37 -13.73
N PRO A 407 1.18 30.84 -14.35
CA PRO A 407 1.17 31.22 -15.75
C PRO A 407 2.06 32.45 -15.98
N LEU A 408 2.79 32.49 -17.09
CA LEU A 408 3.48 33.70 -17.53
C LEU A 408 2.83 34.31 -18.75
N LEU A 409 2.29 35.52 -18.54
CA LEU A 409 1.75 36.37 -19.57
C LEU A 409 2.87 36.80 -20.52
N ASN A 410 2.80 36.35 -21.78
CA ASN A 410 3.65 36.88 -22.85
C ASN A 410 2.80 37.79 -23.75
N THR A 411 2.92 39.10 -23.54
CA THR A 411 1.89 40.09 -23.90
C THR A 411 1.79 40.49 -25.38
N LYS A 412 2.56 39.88 -26.29
CA LYS A 412 2.70 40.40 -27.68
C LYS A 412 2.56 39.44 -28.87
N GLN A 413 2.39 38.11 -28.72
CA GLN A 413 2.37 37.21 -29.91
C GLN A 413 1.12 36.32 -30.13
N ASN A 414 0.34 35.95 -29.10
CA ASN A 414 -0.76 34.98 -29.26
C ASN A 414 -2.17 35.59 -29.43
N LYS A 415 -2.32 36.60 -30.31
CA LYS A 415 -3.64 37.18 -30.66
C LYS A 415 -4.34 36.56 -31.88
N LYS A 416 -3.79 35.49 -32.49
CA LYS A 416 -4.31 34.90 -33.75
C LYS A 416 -4.37 33.36 -33.83
N ARG A 417 -4.17 32.64 -32.73
CA ARG A 417 -4.30 31.16 -32.69
C ARG A 417 -4.87 30.71 -31.34
N ASP A 418 -6.19 30.61 -31.26
CA ASP A 418 -6.95 29.54 -30.58
C ASP A 418 -8.45 29.90 -30.46
N GLU A 419 -9.21 29.68 -31.54
CA GLU A 419 -10.68 29.78 -31.52
C GLU A 419 -11.37 28.40 -31.61
N ASN A 420 -10.60 27.30 -31.64
CA ASN A 420 -11.09 25.94 -31.95
C ASN A 420 -10.75 24.88 -30.87
N TYR A 421 -10.73 25.26 -29.59
CA TYR A 421 -10.79 24.32 -28.46
C TYR A 421 -12.07 24.57 -27.66
N GLN A 422 -13.07 23.69 -27.82
CA GLN A 422 -14.27 23.69 -26.99
C GLN A 422 -14.04 22.87 -25.70
N ASP A 423 -14.55 23.37 -24.57
CA ASP A 423 -14.61 22.64 -23.31
C ASP A 423 -15.48 21.37 -23.43
N VAL A 424 -14.84 20.20 -23.48
CA VAL A 424 -15.56 18.91 -23.47
C VAL A 424 -15.98 18.54 -22.05
N ASN A 425 -17.00 19.23 -21.55
CA ASN A 425 -17.73 18.81 -20.34
C ASN A 425 -18.67 17.63 -20.67
N GLN A 426 -18.18 16.40 -20.53
CA GLN A 426 -19.03 15.26 -20.15
C GLN A 426 -18.24 13.97 -19.84
N ASN A 427 -18.57 13.35 -18.70
CA ASN A 427 -18.57 11.89 -18.59
C ASN A 427 -19.68 11.46 -17.62
N ARG A 428 -20.48 10.44 -17.97
CA ARG A 428 -21.73 10.10 -17.27
C ARG A 428 -21.56 9.47 -15.87
N ASN A 429 -20.32 9.29 -15.40
CA ASN A 429 -19.99 8.51 -14.21
C ASN A 429 -19.66 9.34 -12.94
N GLY A 430 -19.80 10.67 -12.99
CA GLY A 430 -19.63 11.54 -11.80
C GLY A 430 -18.19 11.98 -11.49
N ASP A 431 -17.25 11.70 -12.39
CA ASP A 431 -15.93 12.34 -12.42
C ASP A 431 -16.00 13.72 -13.07
N GLU A 432 -15.66 14.78 -12.34
CA GLU A 432 -15.42 16.09 -12.95
C GLU A 432 -14.03 16.13 -13.59
N ARG A 433 -13.94 15.69 -14.85
CA ARG A 433 -12.82 16.04 -15.73
C ARG A 433 -12.92 17.52 -16.13
N ARG A 434 -12.51 18.42 -15.23
CA ARG A 434 -12.18 19.80 -15.62
C ARG A 434 -10.87 19.79 -16.39
N ILE A 435 -10.96 19.70 -17.71
CA ILE A 435 -9.88 20.15 -18.58
C ILE A 435 -9.83 21.66 -18.44
N ILE A 436 -8.95 22.18 -17.58
CA ILE A 436 -8.73 23.62 -17.45
C ILE A 436 -7.88 24.05 -18.63
N HIS A 437 -8.54 24.21 -19.79
CA HIS A 437 -8.01 25.07 -20.83
C HIS A 437 -7.97 26.48 -20.25
N PHE A 438 -6.78 26.97 -19.90
CA PHE A 438 -6.61 28.38 -19.64
C PHE A 438 -6.78 29.13 -20.98
N PRO A 439 -7.83 29.95 -21.18
CA PRO A 439 -7.68 31.04 -22.13
C PRO A 439 -6.50 31.88 -21.64
N MET A 440 -5.62 32.34 -22.55
CA MET A 440 -4.40 33.09 -22.22
C MET A 440 -4.67 34.50 -21.62
N THR A 441 -5.84 34.73 -21.06
CA THR A 441 -6.39 36.01 -20.60
C THR A 441 -6.57 36.12 -19.07
N SER A 442 -6.29 35.06 -18.29
CA SER A 442 -6.30 35.13 -16.81
C SER A 442 -4.98 34.66 -16.20
N PRO A 443 -4.29 35.48 -15.36
CA PRO A 443 -3.00 35.15 -14.75
C PRO A 443 -3.13 34.34 -13.45
N SER A 444 -4.16 33.50 -13.33
CA SER A 444 -4.46 32.81 -12.07
C SER A 444 -3.45 31.70 -11.77
N THR A 445 -2.62 31.93 -10.74
CA THR A 445 -1.72 30.91 -10.17
C THR A 445 -2.53 29.79 -9.53
N ILE A 446 -2.26 28.53 -9.89
CA ILE A 446 -2.90 27.37 -9.25
C ILE A 446 -1.95 26.77 -8.21
N THR A 447 -2.45 26.59 -6.99
CA THR A 447 -1.79 25.79 -5.95
C THR A 447 -2.54 24.47 -5.77
N ILE A 448 -1.81 23.36 -5.66
CA ILE A 448 -2.32 22.00 -5.49
C ILE A 448 -1.66 21.41 -4.24
N SER A 449 -2.44 21.01 -3.23
CA SER A 449 -1.95 20.24 -2.07
C SER A 449 -1.23 18.97 -2.55
N THR A 450 0.03 18.75 -2.16
CA THR A 450 0.74 17.51 -2.51
C THR A 450 0.18 16.28 -1.79
N ASP A 451 -0.48 16.49 -0.65
CA ASP A 451 -1.20 15.45 0.09
C ASP A 451 -2.41 14.91 -0.68
N ASP A 452 -2.96 15.71 -1.59
CA ASP A 452 -4.15 15.37 -2.36
C ASP A 452 -3.78 14.68 -3.69
N ILE A 453 -2.51 14.79 -4.14
CA ILE A 453 -2.02 14.11 -5.35
C ILE A 453 -1.79 12.63 -5.04
N TYR A 454 -2.52 11.74 -5.71
CA TYR A 454 -2.27 10.29 -5.65
C TYR A 454 -1.58 9.74 -6.91
N GLY A 455 -1.63 10.47 -8.03
CA GLY A 455 -1.01 10.05 -9.29
C GLY A 455 -0.72 11.22 -10.24
N CYS A 456 0.14 10.98 -11.22
CA CYS A 456 0.51 11.94 -12.25
C CYS A 456 0.87 11.19 -13.54
N LEU A 457 0.42 11.68 -14.71
CA LEU A 457 0.77 11.08 -16.01
C LEU A 457 1.14 12.13 -17.06
N CYS A 458 2.17 11.83 -17.85
CA CYS A 458 2.55 12.58 -19.04
C CYS A 458 1.94 11.93 -20.29
N MET A 459 1.23 12.71 -21.11
CA MET A 459 0.50 12.23 -22.28
C MET A 459 0.80 13.05 -23.54
N ARG A 460 0.68 12.42 -24.71
CA ARG A 460 0.67 13.11 -26.01
C ARG A 460 -0.69 13.73 -26.30
N SER A 461 -0.70 14.87 -26.99
CA SER A 461 -1.93 15.45 -27.54
C SER A 461 -2.55 14.57 -28.63
N ASN A 462 -3.88 14.39 -28.59
CA ASN A 462 -4.62 13.54 -29.55
C ASN A 462 -4.70 14.10 -30.99
N LYS A 463 -4.16 15.30 -31.27
CA LYS A 463 -4.11 15.87 -32.63
C LYS A 463 -2.92 15.27 -33.39
N GLN A 464 -3.15 14.79 -34.62
CA GLN A 464 -2.08 14.31 -35.51
C GLN A 464 -1.01 15.40 -35.71
N ASN A 465 0.26 14.99 -35.73
CA ASN A 465 1.44 15.87 -35.81
C ASN A 465 1.52 16.97 -34.73
N SER A 466 0.78 16.83 -33.63
CA SER A 466 0.93 17.73 -32.48
C SER A 466 2.26 17.50 -31.78
N GLN A 467 2.97 18.60 -31.53
CA GLN A 467 4.20 18.67 -30.74
C GLN A 467 3.91 18.88 -29.24
N VAL A 468 2.64 19.00 -28.88
CA VAL A 468 2.15 19.31 -27.52
C VAL A 468 2.18 18.07 -26.63
N CYS A 469 2.73 18.26 -25.43
CA CYS A 469 2.63 17.32 -24.32
C CYS A 469 1.61 17.83 -23.28
N HIS A 470 1.04 16.92 -22.51
CA HIS A 470 0.18 17.23 -21.38
C HIS A 470 0.69 16.52 -20.12
N ILE A 471 0.58 17.14 -18.96
CA ILE A 471 0.79 16.50 -17.66
C ILE A 471 -0.49 16.60 -16.84
N THR A 472 -1.00 15.47 -16.38
CA THR A 472 -2.25 15.38 -15.63
C THR A 472 -1.98 14.94 -14.20
N PHE A 473 -2.35 15.78 -13.24
CA PHE A 473 -2.32 15.45 -11.82
C PHE A 473 -3.68 14.89 -11.41
N TYR A 474 -3.67 13.74 -10.75
CA TYR A 474 -4.86 13.06 -10.26
C TYR A 474 -4.98 13.30 -8.75
N LEU A 475 -6.11 13.90 -8.38
CA LEU A 475 -6.34 14.48 -7.05
C LEU A 475 -7.49 13.78 -6.34
N TYR A 476 -7.36 13.62 -5.03
CA TYR A 476 -8.40 13.11 -4.15
C TYR A 476 -8.56 14.02 -2.94
N SER A 477 -9.30 15.11 -3.15
CA SER A 477 -9.44 16.20 -2.20
C SER A 477 -10.73 16.08 -1.37
N LEU A 478 -10.71 16.68 -0.19
CA LEU A 478 -11.89 16.82 0.66
C LEU A 478 -12.77 17.96 0.12
N LEU A 479 -14.04 17.69 -0.19
CA LEU A 479 -15.02 18.72 -0.53
C LEU A 479 -16.09 18.81 0.55
N GLU A 480 -16.22 19.98 1.16
CA GLU A 480 -17.34 20.30 2.03
C GLU A 480 -18.50 20.88 1.23
N LYS A 481 -19.67 20.22 1.26
CA LYS A 481 -20.88 20.75 0.64
C LYS A 481 -21.63 21.66 1.63
N THR A 482 -21.42 22.95 1.47
CA THR A 482 -22.01 24.06 2.26
C THR A 482 -23.50 23.90 2.60
N PHE A 483 -24.31 23.33 1.70
CA PHE A 483 -25.75 23.19 1.93
C PHE A 483 -26.17 22.06 2.91
N ARG A 484 -25.23 21.21 3.39
CA ARG A 484 -25.54 20.13 4.37
C ARG A 484 -24.41 19.78 5.35
N LYS A 485 -23.25 20.44 5.32
CA LYS A 485 -22.03 20.00 6.05
C LYS A 485 -21.67 18.51 5.84
N LYS A 486 -22.06 17.91 4.70
CA LYS A 486 -21.65 16.54 4.36
C LYS A 486 -20.29 16.61 3.67
N ILE A 487 -19.26 16.35 4.45
CA ILE A 487 -17.88 16.17 3.99
C ILE A 487 -17.83 14.93 3.08
N GLN A 488 -17.28 15.07 1.87
CA GLN A 488 -17.07 13.96 0.94
C GLN A 488 -15.72 14.11 0.24
N TYR A 489 -14.95 13.03 0.14
CA TYR A 489 -13.79 13.00 -0.76
C TYR A 489 -14.26 12.96 -2.22
N HIS A 490 -13.55 13.67 -3.09
CA HIS A 490 -13.84 13.74 -4.51
C HIS A 490 -12.58 13.52 -5.34
N ARG A 491 -12.65 12.56 -6.27
CA ARG A 491 -11.64 12.34 -7.29
C ARG A 491 -11.81 13.39 -8.39
N SER A 492 -10.73 14.10 -8.71
CA SER A 492 -10.67 15.05 -9.83
C SER A 492 -9.31 14.96 -10.52
N SER A 493 -9.18 15.57 -11.69
CA SER A 493 -7.93 15.64 -12.45
C SER A 493 -7.65 17.06 -12.92
N LYS A 494 -6.41 17.54 -12.81
CA LYS A 494 -5.96 18.82 -13.38
C LYS A 494 -4.91 18.55 -14.46
N THR A 495 -5.25 18.84 -15.71
CA THR A 495 -4.35 18.69 -16.87
C THR A 495 -3.73 20.01 -17.27
N TYR A 496 -2.42 20.01 -17.48
CA TYR A 496 -1.63 21.16 -17.93
C TYR A 496 -1.01 20.85 -19.28
N THR A 497 -0.87 21.88 -20.10
CA THR A 497 -0.40 21.78 -21.49
C THR A 497 0.98 22.40 -21.62
N TYR A 498 1.88 21.73 -22.32
CA TYR A 498 3.27 22.14 -22.47
C TYR A 498 3.74 21.95 -23.91
N GLN A 499 4.36 22.99 -24.46
CA GLN A 499 5.04 22.99 -25.74
C GLN A 499 6.10 24.12 -25.71
N LYS A 500 7.37 23.74 -25.75
CA LYS A 500 8.53 24.64 -25.82
C LYS A 500 9.28 24.45 -27.13
N TYR A 501 9.56 23.19 -27.45
CA TYR A 501 10.22 22.77 -28.67
C TYR A 501 9.21 22.51 -29.79
N ASN A 502 9.68 22.58 -31.04
CA ASN A 502 8.92 22.14 -32.22
C ASN A 502 8.98 20.61 -32.44
N ASN A 503 9.47 19.86 -31.45
CA ASN A 503 9.58 18.41 -31.45
C ASN A 503 8.92 17.84 -30.18
N PHE A 504 7.94 16.94 -30.37
CA PHE A 504 7.27 16.20 -29.31
C PHE A 504 8.25 15.49 -28.37
N ASP A 505 9.28 14.82 -28.88
CA ASP A 505 10.18 13.98 -28.07
C ASP A 505 11.01 14.84 -27.09
N GLN A 506 11.43 16.03 -27.52
CA GLN A 506 12.11 17.00 -26.66
C GLN A 506 11.17 17.57 -25.60
N ASN A 507 9.92 17.88 -25.97
CA ASN A 507 8.91 18.34 -25.01
C ASN A 507 8.55 17.25 -23.98
N TYR A 508 8.50 15.99 -24.42
CA TYR A 508 8.17 14.84 -23.58
C TYR A 508 9.32 14.52 -22.62
N ALA A 509 10.58 14.56 -23.09
CA ALA A 509 11.75 14.35 -22.23
C ALA A 509 11.83 15.37 -21.08
N GLU A 510 11.64 16.67 -21.35
CA GLU A 510 11.63 17.71 -20.31
C GLU A 510 10.48 17.51 -19.31
N MET A 511 9.29 17.14 -19.81
CA MET A 511 8.13 16.82 -18.96
C MET A 511 8.36 15.57 -18.10
N MET A 512 9.05 14.55 -18.60
CA MET A 512 9.35 13.33 -17.86
C MET A 512 10.29 13.60 -16.67
N GLU A 513 11.22 14.55 -16.80
CA GLU A 513 12.02 15.02 -15.65
C GLU A 513 11.16 15.75 -14.61
N TRP A 514 10.20 16.58 -15.03
CA TRP A 514 9.25 17.21 -14.10
C TRP A 514 8.43 16.15 -13.35
N HIS A 515 7.92 15.16 -14.08
CA HIS A 515 7.20 14.04 -13.50
C HIS A 515 8.07 13.28 -12.48
N ARG A 516 9.30 12.91 -12.84
CA ARG A 516 10.25 12.22 -11.96
C ARG A 516 10.50 12.99 -10.66
N LEU A 517 10.73 14.30 -10.74
CA LEU A 517 10.99 15.16 -9.57
C LEU A 517 9.77 15.29 -8.65
N ILE A 518 8.59 15.56 -9.21
CA ILE A 518 7.34 15.66 -8.44
C ILE A 518 7.05 14.33 -7.74
N THR A 519 7.20 13.22 -8.46
CA THR A 519 6.99 11.87 -7.96
C THR A 519 8.02 11.46 -6.89
N GLN A 520 9.25 11.98 -6.93
CA GLN A 520 10.21 11.84 -5.81
C GLN A 520 9.77 12.63 -4.56
N ILE A 521 9.44 13.91 -4.71
CA ILE A 521 9.08 14.80 -3.57
C ILE A 521 7.77 14.35 -2.89
N ILE A 522 6.77 13.91 -3.65
CA ILE A 522 5.53 13.33 -3.10
C ILE A 522 5.85 12.13 -2.19
N ASN A 523 6.86 11.33 -2.52
CA ASN A 523 7.20 10.11 -1.78
C ASN A 523 8.09 10.36 -0.55
N LEU A 524 8.95 11.38 -0.59
CA LEU A 524 9.67 11.86 0.59
C LEU A 524 8.69 12.29 1.70
N LYS A 525 7.62 13.03 1.35
CA LYS A 525 6.58 13.47 2.31
C LYS A 525 5.74 12.35 2.92
N ARG A 526 5.65 11.20 2.25
CA ARG A 526 4.84 10.05 2.68
C ARG A 526 5.51 9.20 3.76
N ASN A 527 6.67 9.63 4.29
CA ASN A 527 7.44 8.97 5.35
C ASN A 527 7.62 7.45 5.12
N LEU A 528 7.87 7.08 3.86
CA LEU A 528 8.01 5.69 3.45
C LEU A 528 9.21 5.04 4.14
N PRO A 529 9.04 3.86 4.77
CA PRO A 529 10.15 3.02 5.20
C PRO A 529 11.16 2.79 4.07
N SER A 530 12.46 2.89 4.39
CA SER A 530 13.54 2.80 3.39
C SER A 530 13.55 1.46 2.62
N ASP A 531 13.05 0.39 3.23
CA ASP A 531 12.89 -0.91 2.59
C ASP A 531 11.72 -0.98 1.58
N LEU A 532 10.75 -0.07 1.67
CA LEU A 532 9.71 0.11 0.64
C LEU A 532 10.18 1.05 -0.47
N VAL A 533 10.99 2.07 -0.15
CA VAL A 533 11.62 2.95 -1.16
C VAL A 533 12.48 2.13 -2.13
N SER A 534 13.25 1.16 -1.63
CA SER A 534 14.07 0.26 -2.47
C SER A 534 13.24 -0.74 -3.31
N LYS A 535 11.97 -0.96 -2.96
CA LYS A 535 11.03 -1.84 -3.67
C LYS A 535 10.07 -1.09 -4.59
N ARG A 536 10.25 0.22 -4.80
CA ARG A 536 9.31 1.06 -5.54
C ARG A 536 8.96 0.54 -6.94
N ASP A 537 9.96 0.10 -7.69
CA ASP A 537 9.78 -0.39 -9.07
C ASP A 537 9.23 -1.83 -9.13
N LYS A 538 8.88 -2.42 -7.98
CA LYS A 538 8.21 -3.72 -7.89
C LYS A 538 6.70 -3.56 -8.03
N ARG A 539 6.06 -4.65 -8.44
CA ARG A 539 4.62 -4.73 -8.67
C ARG A 539 3.85 -5.06 -7.38
N LEU A 540 2.60 -4.67 -7.33
CA LEU A 540 1.63 -5.15 -6.33
C LEU A 540 1.19 -6.58 -6.65
N LEU A 541 0.99 -7.40 -5.62
CA LEU A 541 0.33 -8.70 -5.74
C LEU A 541 -1.15 -8.55 -5.37
N VAL A 542 -2.04 -8.60 -6.34
CA VAL A 542 -3.49 -8.42 -6.15
C VAL A 542 -4.18 -9.78 -6.09
N PHE A 543 -4.80 -10.12 -4.96
CA PHE A 543 -5.73 -11.24 -4.88
C PHE A 543 -7.17 -10.74 -5.03
N ILE A 544 -7.97 -11.43 -5.84
CA ILE A 544 -9.40 -11.17 -6.01
C ILE A 544 -10.17 -12.45 -5.71
N ASN A 545 -11.08 -12.40 -4.75
CA ASN A 545 -12.07 -13.46 -4.57
C ASN A 545 -13.29 -13.18 -5.46
N PRO A 546 -13.52 -13.94 -6.55
CA PRO A 546 -14.62 -13.67 -7.47
C PRO A 546 -15.99 -13.87 -6.82
N ALA A 547 -16.08 -14.73 -5.80
CA ALA A 547 -17.28 -14.95 -4.99
C ALA A 547 -17.45 -13.88 -3.87
N GLY A 548 -16.50 -12.96 -3.70
CA GLY A 548 -16.54 -11.95 -2.66
C GLY A 548 -17.80 -11.07 -2.71
N GLY A 549 -18.46 -10.95 -1.56
CA GLY A 549 -19.65 -10.12 -1.38
C GLY A 549 -20.81 -10.57 -2.27
N SER A 550 -21.30 -9.69 -3.15
CA SER A 550 -22.38 -10.02 -4.09
C SER A 550 -21.88 -10.67 -5.40
N GLY A 551 -20.73 -11.35 -5.38
CA GLY A 551 -20.09 -11.94 -6.57
C GLY A 551 -19.59 -10.91 -7.58
N LYS A 552 -19.26 -9.69 -7.12
CA LYS A 552 -18.92 -8.53 -7.97
C LYS A 552 -17.48 -8.03 -7.81
N ALA A 553 -16.66 -8.67 -6.98
CA ALA A 553 -15.31 -8.20 -6.67
C ALA A 553 -14.45 -7.91 -7.91
N TYR A 554 -14.44 -8.84 -8.88
CA TYR A 554 -13.72 -8.66 -10.15
C TYR A 554 -14.25 -7.45 -10.95
N LYS A 555 -15.57 -7.26 -10.99
CA LYS A 555 -16.20 -6.13 -11.68
C LYS A 555 -15.84 -4.80 -11.01
N LEU A 556 -15.95 -4.74 -9.67
CA LEU A 556 -15.58 -3.56 -8.87
C LEU A 556 -14.10 -3.20 -9.04
N PHE A 557 -13.23 -4.21 -9.10
CA PHE A 557 -11.81 -4.01 -9.42
C PHE A 557 -11.62 -3.41 -10.82
N MET A 558 -12.21 -4.03 -11.85
CA MET A 558 -12.04 -3.61 -13.24
C MET A 558 -12.63 -2.22 -13.53
N GLU A 559 -13.77 -1.87 -12.94
CA GLU A 559 -14.44 -0.58 -13.16
C GLU A 559 -13.92 0.55 -12.25
N GLY A 560 -13.49 0.23 -11.01
CA GLY A 560 -13.12 1.23 -10.00
C GLY A 560 -11.62 1.35 -9.69
N VAL A 561 -10.84 0.27 -9.83
CA VAL A 561 -9.46 0.21 -9.32
C VAL A 561 -8.44 0.34 -10.45
N VAL A 562 -8.67 -0.29 -11.60
CA VAL A 562 -7.74 -0.29 -12.74
C VAL A 562 -7.36 1.13 -13.19
N GLY A 563 -8.35 2.04 -13.24
CA GLY A 563 -8.09 3.45 -13.56
C GLY A 563 -7.17 4.12 -12.53
N VAL A 564 -7.49 3.98 -11.24
CA VAL A 564 -6.70 4.58 -10.15
C VAL A 564 -5.27 4.05 -10.12
N PHE A 565 -5.07 2.74 -10.30
CA PHE A 565 -3.74 2.14 -10.33
C PHE A 565 -2.95 2.55 -11.58
N SER A 566 -3.61 2.68 -12.74
CA SER A 566 -2.93 3.19 -13.95
C SER A 566 -2.55 4.68 -13.83
N GLU A 567 -3.39 5.49 -13.18
CA GLU A 567 -3.15 6.93 -12.97
C GLU A 567 -2.09 7.23 -11.91
N ALA A 568 -1.87 6.28 -11.00
CA ALA A 568 -0.82 6.29 -9.99
C ALA A 568 0.45 5.54 -10.41
N GLU A 569 0.53 5.08 -11.67
CA GLU A 569 1.64 4.26 -12.20
C GLU A 569 1.99 3.05 -11.32
N LEU A 570 0.98 2.39 -10.74
CA LEU A 570 1.14 1.19 -9.93
C LEU A 570 1.11 -0.06 -10.81
N PRO A 571 2.24 -0.71 -11.12
CA PRO A 571 2.22 -2.02 -11.76
C PRO A 571 1.68 -3.07 -10.78
N TYR A 572 0.85 -4.00 -11.27
CA TYR A 572 0.27 -5.08 -10.45
C TYR A 572 0.14 -6.39 -11.23
N HIS A 573 0.07 -7.49 -10.49
CA HIS A 573 -0.26 -8.82 -11.00
C HIS A 573 -1.51 -9.33 -10.28
N VAL A 574 -2.45 -9.93 -11.01
CA VAL A 574 -3.74 -10.40 -10.47
C VAL A 574 -3.75 -11.91 -10.33
N ILE A 575 -4.14 -12.37 -9.15
CA ILE A 575 -4.50 -13.76 -8.85
C ILE A 575 -5.99 -13.80 -8.52
N ILE A 576 -6.72 -14.67 -9.21
CA ILE A 576 -8.10 -15.01 -8.86
C ILE A 576 -8.03 -16.18 -7.89
N THR A 577 -8.66 -16.08 -6.72
CA THR A 577 -8.72 -17.20 -5.77
C THR A 577 -9.81 -18.18 -6.18
N ASP A 578 -9.56 -19.48 -6.01
CA ASP A 578 -10.40 -20.57 -6.53
C ASP A 578 -11.12 -21.36 -5.43
N TYR A 579 -10.55 -21.38 -4.22
CA TYR A 579 -11.04 -22.09 -3.04
C TYR A 579 -10.56 -21.38 -1.76
N ALA A 580 -11.23 -21.63 -0.63
CA ALA A 580 -10.82 -21.13 0.68
C ALA A 580 -9.44 -21.70 1.06
N GLY A 581 -8.52 -20.83 1.47
CA GLY A 581 -7.13 -21.16 1.74
C GLY A 581 -6.18 -21.03 0.54
N HIS A 582 -6.67 -20.81 -0.69
CA HIS A 582 -5.79 -20.66 -1.86
C HIS A 582 -4.83 -19.46 -1.69
N ALA A 583 -5.28 -18.36 -1.10
CA ALA A 583 -4.41 -17.20 -0.89
C ALA A 583 -3.38 -17.45 0.23
N LYS A 584 -3.79 -18.13 1.31
CA LYS A 584 -2.91 -18.60 2.39
C LYS A 584 -1.78 -19.49 1.85
N GLU A 585 -2.12 -20.52 1.08
CA GLU A 585 -1.16 -21.45 0.44
C GLU A 585 -0.20 -20.71 -0.51
N TYR A 586 -0.71 -19.75 -1.30
CA TYR A 586 0.11 -19.02 -2.25
C TYR A 586 1.20 -18.19 -1.55
N VAL A 587 0.82 -17.35 -0.57
CA VAL A 587 1.79 -16.43 0.08
C VAL A 587 2.83 -17.14 0.95
N GLN A 588 2.59 -18.38 1.36
CA GLN A 588 3.61 -19.20 2.04
C GLN A 588 4.87 -19.43 1.19
N SER A 589 4.75 -19.40 -0.15
CA SER A 589 5.85 -19.78 -1.08
C SER A 589 6.41 -18.64 -1.95
N ILE A 590 5.85 -17.42 -1.91
CA ILE A 590 6.32 -16.30 -2.73
C ILE A 590 7.73 -15.80 -2.36
N ASP A 591 8.47 -15.30 -3.35
CA ASP A 591 9.63 -14.44 -3.12
C ASP A 591 9.15 -13.01 -2.79
N LEU A 592 9.34 -12.61 -1.53
CA LEU A 592 8.95 -11.30 -1.00
C LEU A 592 9.67 -10.12 -1.69
N ASN A 593 10.72 -10.36 -2.47
CA ASN A 593 11.48 -9.32 -3.16
C ASN A 593 10.96 -8.98 -4.56
N GLU A 594 10.07 -9.79 -5.13
CA GLU A 594 9.40 -9.48 -6.40
C GLU A 594 8.23 -8.49 -6.24
N TRP A 595 7.79 -8.21 -5.00
CA TRP A 595 6.56 -7.50 -4.69
C TRP A 595 6.79 -6.23 -3.87
N TYR A 596 6.08 -5.15 -4.21
CA TYR A 596 6.02 -3.91 -3.42
C TYR A 596 5.07 -4.04 -2.23
N GLY A 597 3.97 -4.77 -2.41
CA GLY A 597 2.93 -5.00 -1.40
C GLY A 597 1.86 -5.98 -1.89
N ILE A 598 0.98 -6.41 -0.99
CA ILE A 598 -0.16 -7.29 -1.27
C ILE A 598 -1.44 -6.46 -1.21
N VAL A 599 -2.37 -6.67 -2.14
CA VAL A 599 -3.67 -5.98 -2.20
C VAL A 599 -4.80 -6.99 -2.34
N LEU A 600 -5.85 -6.84 -1.53
CA LEU A 600 -6.89 -7.85 -1.36
C LEU A 600 -8.26 -7.30 -1.75
N ALA A 601 -8.81 -7.75 -2.89
CA ALA A 601 -10.16 -7.40 -3.35
C ALA A 601 -11.16 -8.50 -2.95
N SER A 602 -11.62 -8.41 -1.71
CA SER A 602 -12.55 -9.35 -1.06
C SER A 602 -13.13 -8.71 0.20
N GLY A 603 -13.65 -9.51 1.12
CA GLY A 603 -13.89 -9.12 2.51
C GLY A 603 -12.80 -9.60 3.47
N ASP A 604 -13.08 -9.46 4.76
CA ASP A 604 -12.17 -9.72 5.88
C ASP A 604 -11.55 -11.13 5.91
N GLY A 605 -12.28 -12.19 5.52
CA GLY A 605 -11.73 -13.57 5.49
C GLY A 605 -10.52 -13.75 4.56
N LEU A 606 -10.40 -12.98 3.47
CA LEU A 606 -9.19 -13.02 2.63
C LEU A 606 -8.01 -12.29 3.30
N VAL A 607 -8.27 -11.29 4.14
CA VAL A 607 -7.25 -10.64 4.97
C VAL A 607 -6.74 -11.63 6.01
N PHE A 608 -7.65 -12.36 6.65
CA PHE A 608 -7.32 -13.43 7.59
C PHE A 608 -6.46 -14.53 6.95
N GLU A 609 -6.83 -15.05 5.77
CA GLU A 609 -6.01 -16.01 5.02
C GLU A 609 -4.57 -15.53 4.79
N ILE A 610 -4.41 -14.27 4.37
CA ILE A 610 -3.12 -13.69 4.00
C ILE A 610 -2.24 -13.47 5.22
N ILE A 611 -2.78 -12.92 6.32
CA ILE A 611 -2.03 -12.72 7.56
C ILE A 611 -1.56 -14.08 8.11
N ASN A 612 -2.44 -15.07 8.17
CA ASN A 612 -2.10 -16.41 8.64
C ASN A 612 -1.11 -17.12 7.68
N GLY A 613 -1.21 -16.89 6.37
CA GLY A 613 -0.27 -17.42 5.38
C GLY A 613 1.14 -16.84 5.51
N LEU A 614 1.25 -15.52 5.69
CA LEU A 614 2.54 -14.84 5.94
C LEU A 614 3.15 -15.27 7.28
N MET A 615 2.33 -15.43 8.33
CA MET A 615 2.76 -15.90 9.66
C MET A 615 3.16 -17.39 9.69
N SER A 616 2.69 -18.19 8.73
CA SER A 616 3.11 -19.60 8.59
C SER A 616 4.52 -19.77 8.01
N ARG A 617 5.18 -18.68 7.58
CA ARG A 617 6.49 -18.76 6.90
C ARG A 617 7.66 -18.80 7.88
N PRO A 618 8.80 -19.44 7.52
CA PRO A 618 10.03 -19.35 8.33
C PRO A 618 10.54 -17.90 8.49
N ASP A 619 10.35 -17.06 7.47
CA ASP A 619 10.74 -15.64 7.43
C ASP A 619 9.57 -14.69 7.73
N TRP A 620 8.56 -15.14 8.50
CA TRP A 620 7.33 -14.41 8.81
C TRP A 620 7.52 -12.93 9.20
N LEU A 621 8.54 -12.61 10.01
CA LEU A 621 8.83 -11.23 10.44
C LEU A 621 9.26 -10.32 9.28
N GLN A 622 9.91 -10.88 8.25
CA GLN A 622 10.22 -10.17 7.02
C GLN A 622 9.03 -10.17 6.05
N ALA A 623 8.17 -11.19 6.13
CA ALA A 623 6.92 -11.28 5.36
C ALA A 623 5.91 -10.20 5.77
N LEU A 624 5.70 -9.96 7.07
CA LEU A 624 4.79 -8.91 7.57
C LEU A 624 5.22 -7.46 7.28
N LYS A 625 6.48 -7.24 6.88
CA LYS A 625 6.95 -5.94 6.39
C LYS A 625 6.44 -5.62 4.98
N LEU A 626 5.90 -6.62 4.25
CA LEU A 626 5.25 -6.41 2.97
C LEU A 626 3.86 -5.80 3.22
N PRO A 627 3.57 -4.55 2.78
CA PRO A 627 2.36 -3.88 3.20
C PRO A 627 1.09 -4.53 2.62
N ILE A 628 0.03 -4.58 3.43
CA ILE A 628 -1.27 -5.13 3.05
C ILE A 628 -2.26 -3.99 2.78
N GLY A 629 -2.77 -3.91 1.55
CA GLY A 629 -3.91 -3.08 1.17
C GLY A 629 -5.19 -3.90 1.04
N HIS A 630 -6.35 -3.31 1.36
CA HIS A 630 -7.64 -3.97 1.24
C HIS A 630 -8.61 -3.12 0.42
N LEU A 631 -9.18 -3.73 -0.61
CA LEU A 631 -10.20 -3.16 -1.49
C LEU A 631 -11.54 -3.79 -1.09
N PRO A 632 -12.50 -2.99 -0.54
CA PRO A 632 -13.72 -3.52 0.06
C PRO A 632 -14.67 -4.08 -0.99
N CYS A 633 -14.56 -5.37 -1.27
CA CYS A 633 -15.40 -6.08 -2.24
C CYS A 633 -16.27 -7.16 -1.58
N GLY A 634 -16.13 -7.38 -0.27
CA GLY A 634 -16.84 -8.40 0.49
C GLY A 634 -18.11 -7.91 1.19
N SER A 635 -18.70 -8.79 2.00
CA SER A 635 -19.75 -8.47 2.99
C SER A 635 -19.12 -7.79 4.21
N GLY A 636 -18.22 -8.48 4.91
CA GLY A 636 -17.32 -7.90 5.93
C GLY A 636 -16.22 -7.06 5.27
N ASN A 637 -15.98 -5.85 5.75
CA ASN A 637 -14.93 -4.95 5.27
C ASN A 637 -14.28 -4.16 6.44
N ALA A 638 -14.16 -4.79 7.60
CA ALA A 638 -13.68 -4.18 8.84
C ALA A 638 -12.22 -3.71 8.75
N PHE A 639 -11.34 -4.43 8.04
CA PHE A 639 -9.92 -4.05 7.92
C PHE A 639 -9.73 -2.62 7.39
N ILE A 640 -10.25 -2.32 6.19
CA ILE A 640 -10.17 -0.97 5.59
C ILE A 640 -11.05 0.06 6.32
N THR A 641 -12.17 -0.38 6.92
CA THR A 641 -13.02 0.47 7.78
C THR A 641 -12.23 1.02 8.96
N ASN A 642 -11.48 0.16 9.66
CA ASN A 642 -10.65 0.57 10.79
C ASN A 642 -9.53 1.51 10.38
N ILE A 643 -8.84 1.21 9.26
CA ILE A 643 -7.80 2.10 8.73
C ILE A 643 -8.37 3.50 8.51
N LEU A 644 -9.43 3.63 7.70
CA LEU A 644 -10.04 4.94 7.39
C LEU A 644 -10.59 5.65 8.64
N ARG A 645 -11.18 4.93 9.58
CA ARG A 645 -11.77 5.53 10.79
C ARG A 645 -10.69 6.03 11.75
N CYS A 646 -9.61 5.28 11.96
CA CYS A 646 -8.44 5.74 12.70
C CYS A 646 -7.71 6.89 11.98
N SER A 647 -7.75 6.94 10.64
CA SER A 647 -7.32 8.10 9.83
C SER A 647 -8.24 9.33 9.93
N LYS A 648 -9.33 9.27 10.71
CA LYS A 648 -10.41 10.28 10.78
C LYS A 648 -11.06 10.60 9.42
N GLN A 649 -11.07 9.64 8.48
CA GLN A 649 -11.65 9.81 7.15
C GLN A 649 -13.13 9.38 7.09
N VAL A 650 -13.92 10.11 6.29
CA VAL A 650 -15.31 9.72 5.98
C VAL A 650 -15.31 8.49 5.07
N ILE A 651 -15.94 7.41 5.53
CA ILE A 651 -16.15 6.18 4.75
C ILE A 651 -17.26 6.42 3.72
N MET A 652 -17.05 6.03 2.46
CA MET A 652 -18.05 6.23 1.41
C MET A 652 -19.30 5.35 1.59
N ASP A 653 -20.48 5.92 1.26
CA ASP A 653 -21.77 5.25 1.45
C ASP A 653 -21.96 4.04 0.49
N SER A 654 -21.62 4.19 -0.79
CA SER A 654 -21.79 3.15 -1.82
C SER A 654 -20.51 2.35 -2.09
N MET A 655 -20.65 1.08 -2.46
CA MET A 655 -19.52 0.16 -2.59
C MET A 655 -18.54 0.58 -3.69
N GLU A 656 -19.03 1.09 -4.83
CA GLU A 656 -18.19 1.53 -5.95
C GLU A 656 -17.26 2.68 -5.50
N LYS A 657 -17.80 3.63 -4.72
CA LYS A 657 -17.03 4.75 -4.18
C LYS A 657 -16.09 4.33 -3.06
N PHE A 658 -16.48 3.33 -2.27
CA PHE A 658 -15.66 2.79 -1.18
C PHE A 658 -14.44 2.02 -1.71
N VAL A 659 -14.62 1.25 -2.79
CA VAL A 659 -13.52 0.61 -3.53
C VAL A 659 -12.57 1.64 -4.14
N ILE A 660 -13.09 2.70 -4.77
CA ILE A 660 -12.26 3.80 -5.31
C ILE A 660 -11.50 4.52 -4.18
N GLN A 661 -12.13 4.80 -3.04
CA GLN A 661 -11.47 5.39 -1.87
C GLN A 661 -10.28 4.54 -1.39
N ALA A 662 -10.48 3.23 -1.26
CA ALA A 662 -9.43 2.30 -0.86
C ALA A 662 -8.30 2.19 -1.90
N ALA A 663 -8.64 2.17 -3.20
CA ALA A 663 -7.67 2.16 -4.29
C ALA A 663 -6.79 3.42 -4.28
N VAL A 664 -7.39 4.59 -4.03
CA VAL A 664 -6.64 5.84 -3.89
C VAL A 664 -5.76 5.80 -2.65
N LEU A 665 -6.25 5.30 -1.51
CA LEU A 665 -5.45 5.17 -0.30
C LEU A 665 -4.20 4.31 -0.54
N ILE A 666 -4.34 3.20 -1.26
CA ILE A 666 -3.23 2.35 -1.73
C ILE A 666 -2.27 3.11 -2.64
N ALA A 667 -2.80 3.86 -3.63
CA ALA A 667 -2.01 4.74 -4.50
C ALA A 667 -1.27 5.87 -3.77
N THR A 668 -1.70 6.24 -2.56
CA THR A 668 -0.94 7.18 -1.74
C THR A 668 0.34 6.59 -1.15
N HIS A 669 0.66 5.30 -1.34
CA HIS A 669 1.86 4.61 -0.82
C HIS A 669 2.08 4.65 0.70
N ASN A 670 1.34 5.46 1.46
CA ASN A 670 1.47 5.57 2.91
C ASN A 670 1.22 4.21 3.58
N VAL A 671 1.96 3.94 4.66
CA VAL A 671 1.79 2.73 5.46
C VAL A 671 1.61 3.08 6.93
N VAL A 672 0.79 2.30 7.62
CA VAL A 672 0.53 2.41 9.06
C VAL A 672 0.77 1.08 9.76
N PRO A 673 1.28 1.07 11.00
CA PRO A 673 1.36 -0.14 11.80
C PRO A 673 -0.05 -0.59 12.24
N MET A 674 -0.21 -1.90 12.43
CA MET A 674 -1.41 -2.51 12.98
C MET A 674 -1.06 -3.67 13.92
N ASP A 675 -1.70 -3.70 15.08
CA ASP A 675 -1.60 -4.83 16.02
C ASP A 675 -2.40 -6.03 15.53
N ILE A 676 -1.91 -7.23 15.81
CA ILE A 676 -2.67 -8.49 15.68
C ILE A 676 -2.61 -9.24 17.02
N ALA A 677 -3.57 -10.11 17.28
CA ALA A 677 -3.54 -11.04 18.41
C ALA A 677 -3.05 -12.42 17.95
N VAL A 678 -2.13 -13.03 18.70
CA VAL A 678 -1.91 -14.49 18.62
C VAL A 678 -3.03 -15.15 19.39
N ILE A 679 -3.73 -16.09 18.77
CA ILE A 679 -4.82 -16.86 19.37
C ILE A 679 -4.44 -18.34 19.38
N ASP A 680 -4.46 -18.97 20.55
CA ASP A 680 -4.36 -20.43 20.68
C ASP A 680 -5.75 -21.00 20.95
N THR A 681 -6.05 -22.13 20.30
CA THR A 681 -7.36 -22.80 20.35
C THR A 681 -7.24 -24.25 20.83
N ILE A 682 -8.35 -24.81 21.32
CA ILE A 682 -8.39 -26.12 22.00
C ILE A 682 -7.95 -27.32 21.15
N ASP A 683 -8.01 -27.23 19.82
CA ASP A 683 -7.52 -28.28 18.91
C ASP A 683 -6.00 -28.18 18.63
N GLY A 684 -5.31 -27.26 19.30
CA GLY A 684 -3.88 -26.99 19.13
C GLY A 684 -3.55 -26.06 17.97
N GLN A 685 -4.55 -25.50 17.26
CA GLN A 685 -4.28 -24.51 16.23
C GLN A 685 -3.90 -23.14 16.83
N ARG A 686 -2.90 -22.52 16.19
CA ARG A 686 -2.48 -21.14 16.40
C ARG A 686 -2.94 -20.28 15.23
N LEU A 687 -3.74 -19.27 15.54
CA LEU A 687 -4.32 -18.34 14.58
C LEU A 687 -3.83 -16.91 14.86
N PHE A 688 -3.82 -16.08 13.84
CA PHE A 688 -3.43 -14.68 13.93
C PHE A 688 -4.64 -13.81 13.56
N SER A 689 -5.21 -13.18 14.58
CA SER A 689 -6.42 -12.37 14.51
C SER A 689 -6.05 -10.90 14.33
N PHE A 690 -6.61 -10.23 13.33
CA PHE A 690 -6.50 -8.78 13.16
C PHE A 690 -7.71 -8.02 13.71
N LEU A 691 -8.77 -8.71 14.15
CA LEU A 691 -10.06 -8.11 14.43
C LEU A 691 -10.61 -8.46 15.82
N SER A 692 -11.02 -9.71 16.04
CA SER A 692 -11.77 -10.10 17.24
C SER A 692 -11.86 -11.61 17.50
N VAL A 693 -12.04 -11.98 18.76
CA VAL A 693 -12.55 -13.29 19.20
C VAL A 693 -13.93 -13.09 19.82
N THR A 694 -14.92 -13.85 19.35
CA THR A 694 -16.31 -13.78 19.84
C THR A 694 -16.77 -15.10 20.43
N TRP A 695 -17.59 -15.01 21.48
CA TRP A 695 -18.31 -16.12 22.09
C TRP A 695 -19.70 -15.64 22.54
N ALA A 696 -20.63 -16.59 22.69
CA ALA A 696 -22.04 -16.32 22.93
C ALA A 696 -22.70 -15.51 21.80
N ILE A 697 -23.65 -14.60 22.10
CA ILE A 697 -24.64 -14.07 21.14
C ILE A 697 -24.10 -13.50 19.82
N ILE A 698 -22.89 -12.92 19.78
CA ILE A 698 -22.32 -12.44 18.50
C ILE A 698 -21.82 -13.62 17.65
N ALA A 699 -21.11 -14.58 18.25
CA ALA A 699 -20.69 -15.79 17.55
C ALA A 699 -21.89 -16.64 17.09
N ASP A 700 -22.99 -16.64 17.86
CA ASP A 700 -24.27 -17.23 17.42
C ASP A 700 -24.82 -16.53 16.18
N VAL A 701 -24.90 -15.20 16.17
CA VAL A 701 -25.40 -14.39 15.04
C VAL A 701 -24.52 -14.53 13.79
N ASP A 702 -23.21 -14.77 13.96
CA ASP A 702 -22.28 -15.02 12.86
C ASP A 702 -22.38 -16.47 12.31
N CYS A 703 -22.69 -17.47 13.15
CA CYS A 703 -22.78 -18.90 12.77
C CYS A 703 -24.15 -19.32 12.26
N GLU A 704 -25.19 -18.97 13.01
CA GLU A 704 -26.58 -19.33 12.79
C GLU A 704 -27.31 -18.01 12.50
N MET A 705 -28.12 -17.95 11.43
CA MET A 705 -28.94 -16.76 11.14
C MET A 705 -30.18 -16.74 12.06
N ILE A 706 -29.93 -16.85 13.37
CA ILE A 706 -30.94 -17.02 14.41
C ILE A 706 -31.89 -15.83 14.32
N SER A 707 -33.15 -16.12 14.00
CA SER A 707 -34.24 -15.18 14.23
C SER A 707 -34.22 -14.84 15.72
N LEU A 708 -33.66 -13.67 16.09
CA LEU A 708 -33.33 -13.26 17.46
C LEU A 708 -34.34 -13.82 18.45
N GLY A 709 -33.94 -14.94 19.07
CA GLY A 709 -34.86 -15.81 19.79
C GLY A 709 -35.50 -15.03 20.92
N LEU A 710 -36.75 -15.35 21.25
CA LEU A 710 -37.37 -14.67 22.38
C LEU A 710 -36.54 -14.88 23.66
N ASP A 711 -35.85 -16.02 23.83
CA ASP A 711 -34.79 -16.15 24.84
C ASP A 711 -33.37 -16.14 24.24
N PRO A 712 -32.45 -15.30 24.74
CA PRO A 712 -31.02 -15.44 24.47
C PRO A 712 -30.45 -16.65 25.22
N ARG A 713 -29.59 -17.44 24.55
CA ARG A 713 -28.85 -18.53 25.21
C ARG A 713 -27.92 -17.94 26.29
N ILE A 714 -27.83 -18.63 27.43
CA ILE A 714 -26.92 -18.28 28.54
C ILE A 714 -25.67 -19.17 28.44
N TYR A 715 -24.51 -18.56 28.65
CA TYR A 715 -23.20 -19.18 28.44
C TYR A 715 -22.38 -19.21 29.73
N ASP A 716 -22.25 -20.39 30.32
CA ASP A 716 -21.42 -20.63 31.50
C ASP A 716 -19.95 -20.83 31.12
N GLY A 717 -19.06 -20.25 31.92
CA GLY A 717 -17.62 -20.29 31.72
C GLY A 717 -16.88 -19.29 32.59
N THR A 718 -15.55 -19.26 32.45
CA THR A 718 -14.65 -18.34 33.15
C THR A 718 -13.78 -17.58 32.15
N ILE A 719 -13.62 -16.28 32.37
CA ILE A 719 -12.68 -15.43 31.63
C ILE A 719 -11.52 -15.08 32.56
N TYR A 720 -10.32 -15.48 32.17
CA TYR A 720 -9.07 -15.01 32.76
C TYR A 720 -8.51 -13.87 31.91
N TYR A 721 -7.95 -12.83 32.53
CA TYR A 721 -7.34 -11.72 31.82
C TYR A 721 -6.18 -11.10 32.58
N LEU A 722 -5.23 -10.53 31.83
CA LEU A 722 -4.13 -9.73 32.34
C LEU A 722 -4.41 -8.24 32.04
N PRO A 723 -4.68 -7.39 33.03
CA PRO A 723 -5.00 -5.98 32.82
C PRO A 723 -3.89 -5.21 32.07
N TYR A 724 -4.30 -4.24 31.25
CA TYR A 724 -3.41 -3.21 30.72
C TYR A 724 -3.44 -1.98 31.64
N ASP A 725 -2.27 -1.51 32.07
CA ASP A 725 -2.09 -0.32 32.90
C ASP A 725 -1.13 0.63 32.17
N SER A 726 -1.56 1.87 31.91
CA SER A 726 -0.75 2.86 31.19
C SER A 726 0.34 3.54 32.04
N THR A 727 0.36 3.30 33.35
CA THR A 727 1.34 3.89 34.29
C THR A 727 2.56 2.98 34.55
N ASP A 728 2.41 1.68 34.29
CA ASP A 728 3.49 0.69 34.36
C ASP A 728 4.46 0.92 33.19
N SER A 729 5.67 1.42 33.48
CA SER A 729 6.66 1.79 32.45
C SER A 729 7.12 0.63 31.56
N SER A 730 6.77 -0.62 31.90
CA SER A 730 6.93 -1.79 31.03
C SER A 730 5.89 -1.90 29.89
N THR A 731 4.87 -1.03 29.84
CA THR A 731 3.78 -1.11 28.84
C THR A 731 4.03 -0.37 27.54
N THR A 732 5.15 0.34 27.38
CA THR A 732 5.65 0.67 26.04
C THR A 732 6.21 -0.62 25.43
N ILE A 733 5.32 -1.49 24.96
CA ILE A 733 5.66 -2.84 24.47
C ILE A 733 6.35 -2.73 23.10
N SER A 734 7.60 -2.32 23.10
CA SER A 734 8.51 -2.52 21.97
C SER A 734 9.01 -3.96 22.00
N TYR A 735 8.36 -4.84 21.24
CA TYR A 735 8.98 -6.14 20.94
C TYR A 735 10.25 -5.89 20.13
N ASN A 736 11.40 -6.28 20.69
CA ASN A 736 12.61 -6.41 19.90
C ASN A 736 12.51 -7.69 19.06
N TYR A 737 11.71 -7.65 17.99
CA TYR A 737 11.49 -8.80 17.11
C TYR A 737 12.80 -9.34 16.48
N SER A 738 13.91 -8.58 16.50
CA SER A 738 15.20 -9.05 15.99
C SER A 738 15.86 -10.17 16.81
N SER A 739 15.43 -10.40 18.06
CA SER A 739 15.88 -11.53 18.89
C SER A 739 14.94 -12.74 18.86
N VAL A 740 13.83 -12.69 18.12
CA VAL A 740 12.84 -13.77 18.05
C VAL A 740 13.21 -14.72 16.90
N SER A 741 13.64 -15.93 17.24
CA SER A 741 14.07 -16.95 16.27
C SER A 741 12.94 -17.87 15.79
N SER A 742 11.85 -17.98 16.55
CA SER A 742 10.66 -18.74 16.16
C SER A 742 9.37 -18.12 16.70
N ILE A 743 8.25 -18.41 16.03
CA ILE A 743 6.93 -17.84 16.39
C ILE A 743 6.47 -18.26 17.80
N ASN A 744 6.97 -19.39 18.31
CA ASN A 744 6.66 -19.90 19.65
C ASN A 744 7.40 -19.15 20.77
N GLN A 745 8.39 -18.31 20.43
CA GLN A 745 9.08 -17.42 21.39
C GLN A 745 8.37 -16.06 21.55
N LEU A 746 7.21 -15.87 20.90
CA LEU A 746 6.41 -14.65 21.08
C LEU A 746 5.67 -14.62 22.42
N HIS A 747 5.55 -15.75 23.12
CA HIS A 747 4.82 -15.84 24.38
C HIS A 747 5.48 -15.05 25.50
N ARG A 748 4.73 -14.06 25.99
CA ARG A 748 5.08 -13.36 27.24
C ARG A 748 4.11 -13.70 28.36
N TYR A 749 2.84 -13.94 28.03
CA TYR A 749 1.78 -14.13 29.01
C TYR A 749 1.03 -15.46 28.87
N LEU A 750 1.05 -16.07 27.69
CA LEU A 750 0.28 -17.29 27.40
C LEU A 750 0.96 -18.55 27.97
N LEU A 751 0.32 -19.13 28.99
CA LEU A 751 0.59 -20.48 29.47
C LEU A 751 0.01 -21.54 28.50
N PRO A 752 0.49 -22.79 28.50
CA PRO A 752 -0.16 -23.89 27.81
C PRO A 752 -1.65 -24.01 28.15
N LEU A 753 -2.50 -24.33 27.15
CA LEU A 753 -3.96 -24.37 27.31
C LEU A 753 -4.45 -25.48 28.27
N ASN A 754 -3.63 -26.51 28.49
CA ASN A 754 -3.88 -27.63 29.41
C ASN A 754 -3.47 -27.35 30.87
N GLU A 755 -2.78 -26.24 31.15
CA GLU A 755 -2.42 -25.82 32.50
C GLU A 755 -3.47 -24.85 33.06
N GLU A 756 -3.88 -24.97 34.31
CA GLU A 756 -4.77 -23.99 34.95
C GLU A 756 -4.04 -22.67 35.26
N ILE A 757 -4.73 -21.54 35.08
CA ILE A 757 -4.20 -20.23 35.50
C ILE A 757 -4.46 -20.07 37.00
N THR A 758 -3.41 -20.19 37.79
CA THR A 758 -3.45 -19.88 39.22
C THR A 758 -3.56 -18.38 39.47
N ILE A 759 -4.44 -18.02 40.42
CA ILE A 759 -4.62 -16.66 40.91
C ILE A 759 -4.28 -16.68 42.40
N ASP A 760 -3.03 -16.35 42.69
CA ASP A 760 -2.49 -16.10 44.03
C ASP A 760 -2.16 -14.60 44.20
N ASP A 761 -1.71 -14.20 45.38
CA ASP A 761 -1.41 -12.80 45.71
C ASP A 761 -0.27 -12.18 44.87
N ASN A 762 0.54 -12.99 44.18
CA ASN A 762 1.61 -12.54 43.27
C ASN A 762 1.17 -12.54 41.79
N SER A 763 0.07 -13.22 41.46
CA SER A 763 -0.43 -13.37 40.09
C SER A 763 -1.04 -12.07 39.58
N LYS A 764 -0.54 -11.56 38.45
CA LYS A 764 -1.14 -10.41 37.76
C LYS A 764 -2.43 -10.76 37.01
N TRP A 765 -2.76 -12.05 36.87
CA TRP A 765 -3.98 -12.51 36.22
C TRP A 765 -5.20 -12.33 37.13
N ARG A 766 -6.34 -11.99 36.52
CA ARG A 766 -7.63 -11.86 37.18
C ARG A 766 -8.65 -12.78 36.52
N ARG A 767 -9.67 -13.22 37.28
CA ARG A 767 -10.80 -14.01 36.75
C ARG A 767 -12.12 -13.26 36.84
N ILE A 768 -13.00 -13.54 35.88
CA ILE A 768 -14.43 -13.22 35.90
C ILE A 768 -15.18 -14.53 35.61
N ASN A 769 -16.02 -14.95 36.53
CA ASN A 769 -16.93 -16.07 36.30
C ASN A 769 -18.21 -15.54 35.62
N GLY A 770 -18.80 -16.36 34.75
CA GLY A 770 -20.13 -16.15 34.18
C GLY A 770 -21.24 -16.44 35.19
N PRO A 771 -22.48 -16.71 34.73
CA PRO A 771 -22.90 -16.81 33.32
C PRO A 771 -22.89 -15.50 32.52
N PHE A 772 -22.63 -15.63 31.21
CA PHE A 772 -22.60 -14.55 30.22
C PHE A 772 -23.72 -14.68 29.18
N LEU A 773 -24.09 -13.56 28.55
CA LEU A 773 -24.90 -13.49 27.32
C LEU A 773 -24.03 -13.13 26.11
N HIS A 774 -22.91 -12.47 26.36
CA HIS A 774 -22.00 -11.98 25.34
C HIS A 774 -20.57 -11.93 25.88
N VAL A 775 -19.59 -12.38 25.11
CA VAL A 775 -18.17 -12.07 25.31
C VAL A 775 -17.53 -11.70 23.97
N LEU A 776 -16.79 -10.59 23.95
CA LEU A 776 -16.04 -10.09 22.80
C LEU A 776 -14.66 -9.65 23.26
N VAL A 777 -13.62 -10.17 22.62
CA VAL A 777 -12.29 -9.57 22.63
C VAL A 777 -12.06 -8.92 21.28
N SER A 778 -11.68 -7.66 21.24
CA SER A 778 -11.47 -6.88 20.02
C SER A 778 -10.11 -6.21 20.02
N SER A 779 -9.37 -6.30 18.91
CA SER A 779 -8.09 -5.63 18.71
C SER A 779 -8.20 -4.34 17.90
N LYS A 780 -9.41 -4.01 17.40
CA LYS A 780 -9.70 -2.82 16.58
C LYS A 780 -11.02 -2.14 17.00
N PRO A 781 -11.19 -0.85 16.68
CA PRO A 781 -12.40 -0.11 17.04
C PRO A 781 -13.71 -0.62 16.42
N CYS A 782 -13.67 -1.16 15.20
CA CYS A 782 -14.82 -1.68 14.48
C CYS A 782 -14.65 -3.18 14.18
N ILE A 783 -15.71 -3.98 14.33
CA ILE A 783 -15.79 -5.35 13.78
C ILE A 783 -16.54 -5.42 12.44
N SER A 784 -17.23 -4.34 12.06
CA SER A 784 -17.79 -4.15 10.72
C SER A 784 -17.94 -2.65 10.42
N LYS A 785 -18.39 -2.30 9.21
CA LYS A 785 -18.65 -0.90 8.83
C LYS A 785 -19.59 -0.18 9.81
N ASP A 786 -20.57 -0.91 10.33
CA ASP A 786 -21.68 -0.40 11.14
C ASP A 786 -21.69 -0.96 12.57
N ALA A 787 -20.59 -1.59 13.02
CA ALA A 787 -20.39 -2.10 14.38
C ALA A 787 -19.07 -1.55 14.97
N PHE A 788 -19.19 -0.45 15.72
CA PHE A 788 -18.11 0.26 16.39
C PHE A 788 -18.03 -0.23 17.85
N VAL A 789 -17.17 -1.21 18.10
CA VAL A 789 -17.10 -1.96 19.37
C VAL A 789 -16.13 -1.40 20.40
N ALA A 790 -15.02 -0.79 19.98
CA ALA A 790 -14.00 -0.28 20.90
C ALA A 790 -13.62 1.17 20.53
N PRO A 791 -14.49 2.17 20.81
CA PRO A 791 -14.26 3.57 20.41
C PRO A 791 -12.93 4.19 20.89
N GLN A 792 -12.39 3.68 22.00
CA GLN A 792 -11.13 4.05 22.62
C GLN A 792 -9.87 3.46 21.95
N SER A 793 -10.03 2.51 21.03
CA SER A 793 -8.91 1.81 20.40
C SER A 793 -8.36 2.53 19.16
N THR A 794 -7.17 2.15 18.73
CA THR A 794 -6.56 2.58 17.47
C THR A 794 -6.14 1.37 16.61
N LEU A 795 -5.30 1.57 15.60
CA LEU A 795 -4.73 0.47 14.82
C LEU A 795 -3.62 -0.25 15.59
N ALA A 796 -2.83 0.49 16.36
CA ALA A 796 -1.62 -0.01 17.01
C ALA A 796 -1.35 0.66 18.37
N ASP A 797 -2.19 0.36 19.36
CA ASP A 797 -2.11 0.89 20.72
C ASP A 797 -1.66 -0.12 21.78
N GLY A 798 -1.39 -1.37 21.39
CA GLY A 798 -0.66 -2.34 22.19
C GLY A 798 -1.49 -3.08 23.24
N TYR A 799 -2.81 -3.12 23.11
CA TYR A 799 -3.72 -3.88 23.99
C TYR A 799 -4.91 -4.46 23.22
N LEU A 800 -5.67 -5.32 23.90
CA LEU A 800 -6.97 -5.83 23.44
C LEU A 800 -8.08 -5.24 24.31
N THR A 801 -9.25 -4.99 23.74
CA THR A 801 -10.45 -4.61 24.49
C THR A 801 -11.29 -5.87 24.74
N LEU A 802 -11.32 -6.34 25.99
CA LEU A 802 -12.22 -7.38 26.48
C LEU A 802 -13.55 -6.74 26.90
N GLN A 803 -14.67 -7.33 26.51
CA GLN A 803 -16.02 -6.87 26.77
C GLN A 803 -16.95 -8.04 27.05
N PHE A 804 -17.92 -7.88 27.93
CA PHE A 804 -18.92 -8.91 28.21
C PHE A 804 -20.21 -8.35 28.79
N ILE A 805 -21.28 -9.15 28.68
CA ILE A 805 -22.60 -8.88 29.29
C ILE A 805 -22.99 -10.12 30.09
N ARG A 806 -23.38 -9.94 31.36
CA ARG A 806 -23.82 -11.02 32.26
C ARG A 806 -25.28 -11.42 32.02
N SER A 807 -25.67 -12.61 32.45
CA SER A 807 -27.05 -13.14 32.36
C SER A 807 -28.15 -12.23 32.95
N GLY A 808 -27.81 -11.34 33.89
CA GLY A 808 -28.77 -10.40 34.49
C GLY A 808 -29.27 -9.29 33.57
N ALA A 809 -28.70 -9.11 32.37
CA ALA A 809 -29.15 -8.07 31.44
C ALA A 809 -30.48 -8.44 30.76
N THR A 810 -31.41 -7.50 30.69
CA THR A 810 -32.75 -7.75 30.11
C THR A 810 -32.72 -7.85 28.58
N ARG A 811 -33.79 -8.36 27.98
CA ARG A 811 -33.98 -8.34 26.51
C ARG A 811 -33.99 -6.91 25.93
N ILE A 812 -34.38 -5.90 26.72
CA ILE A 812 -34.29 -4.49 26.33
C ILE A 812 -32.83 -4.03 26.31
N ASN A 813 -32.03 -4.45 27.30
CA ASN A 813 -30.60 -4.17 27.38
C ASN A 813 -29.87 -4.74 26.14
N LEU A 814 -30.17 -5.98 25.75
CA LEU A 814 -29.62 -6.58 24.52
C LEU A 814 -30.04 -5.80 23.26
N ALA A 815 -31.32 -5.43 23.14
CA ALA A 815 -31.79 -4.60 22.02
C ALA A 815 -31.13 -3.21 21.99
N GLN A 816 -30.86 -2.62 23.16
CA GLN A 816 -30.08 -1.39 23.29
C GLN A 816 -28.64 -1.59 22.82
N THR A 817 -27.97 -2.70 23.18
CA THR A 817 -26.63 -3.04 22.69
C THR A 817 -26.54 -2.99 21.18
N PHE A 818 -27.43 -3.70 20.47
CA PHE A 818 -27.46 -3.71 19.00
C PHE A 818 -27.79 -2.34 18.38
N SER A 819 -28.56 -1.50 19.07
CA SER A 819 -28.81 -0.12 18.62
C SER A 819 -27.58 0.79 18.85
N GLY A 820 -26.90 0.62 19.99
CA GLY A 820 -25.75 1.42 20.41
C GLY A 820 -24.46 1.11 19.64
N ILE A 821 -24.26 -0.14 19.21
CA ILE A 821 -23.03 -0.62 18.53
C ILE A 821 -22.66 0.19 17.28
N SER A 822 -23.66 0.68 16.52
CA SER A 822 -23.43 1.53 15.34
C SER A 822 -22.80 2.90 15.65
N THR A 823 -22.97 3.36 16.89
CA THR A 823 -22.48 4.65 17.39
C THR A 823 -21.33 4.54 18.38
N GLY A 824 -21.00 3.33 18.84
CA GLY A 824 -20.04 3.09 19.93
C GLY A 824 -20.63 3.23 21.34
N LYS A 825 -21.81 3.82 21.48
CA LYS A 825 -22.42 4.16 22.78
C LYS A 825 -22.76 2.98 23.69
N TYR A 826 -22.81 1.76 23.18
CA TYR A 826 -23.16 0.62 24.04
C TYR A 826 -22.11 0.33 25.11
N ILE A 827 -20.86 0.75 24.90
CA ILE A 827 -19.77 0.64 25.87
C ILE A 827 -19.94 1.61 27.06
N GLU A 828 -20.90 2.55 26.96
CA GLU A 828 -21.29 3.50 28.01
C GLU A 828 -22.47 2.98 28.86
N TYR A 829 -23.03 1.79 28.57
CA TYR A 829 -24.19 1.25 29.27
C TYR A 829 -23.77 0.45 30.51
N ASP A 830 -24.40 0.70 31.66
CA ASP A 830 -24.06 0.11 32.97
C ASP A 830 -24.04 -1.44 33.02
N PHE A 831 -24.70 -2.10 32.06
CA PHE A 831 -24.76 -3.56 31.94
C PHE A 831 -23.74 -4.16 30.95
N VAL A 832 -22.86 -3.33 30.38
CA VAL A 832 -21.76 -3.72 29.48
C VAL A 832 -20.44 -3.48 30.21
N GLU A 833 -19.84 -4.54 30.72
CA GLU A 833 -18.53 -4.48 31.37
C GLU A 833 -17.42 -4.60 30.31
N TRP A 834 -16.37 -3.80 30.42
CA TRP A 834 -15.21 -3.85 29.53
C TRP A 834 -13.91 -3.44 30.22
N MET A 835 -12.77 -3.89 29.70
CA MET A 835 -11.45 -3.41 30.08
C MET A 835 -10.40 -3.58 28.97
N ARG A 836 -9.30 -2.82 29.08
CA ARG A 836 -8.08 -3.03 28.30
C ARG A 836 -7.26 -4.17 28.92
N VAL A 837 -6.82 -5.11 28.11
CA VAL A 837 -6.07 -6.31 28.54
C VAL A 837 -4.85 -6.57 27.65
N LYS A 838 -3.77 -7.07 28.24
CA LYS A 838 -2.55 -7.50 27.52
C LYS A 838 -2.71 -8.90 26.92
N ALA A 839 -3.38 -9.78 27.68
CA ALA A 839 -3.70 -11.15 27.31
C ALA A 839 -5.01 -11.60 27.97
N PHE A 840 -5.64 -12.65 27.42
CA PHE A 840 -6.87 -13.25 27.94
C PHE A 840 -6.87 -14.78 27.75
N ARG A 841 -7.71 -15.48 28.50
CA ARG A 841 -8.15 -16.86 28.23
C ARG A 841 -9.64 -16.99 28.57
N ILE A 842 -10.46 -17.44 27.62
CA ILE A 842 -11.87 -17.79 27.82
C ILE A 842 -11.95 -19.32 27.94
N VAL A 843 -12.61 -19.80 29.00
CA VAL A 843 -12.83 -21.21 29.29
C VAL A 843 -14.34 -21.45 29.38
N PRO A 844 -15.00 -21.88 28.29
CA PRO A 844 -16.40 -22.31 28.32
C PRO A 844 -16.58 -23.57 29.17
N ASN A 845 -17.68 -23.66 29.92
CA ASN A 845 -18.03 -24.89 30.66
C ASN A 845 -18.68 -25.96 29.77
N THR A 846 -18.76 -25.73 28.46
CA THR A 846 -19.37 -26.61 27.46
C THR A 846 -18.46 -26.71 26.24
N SER A 847 -18.29 -27.92 25.69
CA SER A 847 -17.63 -28.17 24.40
C SER A 847 -18.56 -27.94 23.20
N VAL A 848 -19.82 -27.58 23.44
CA VAL A 848 -20.83 -27.28 22.41
C VAL A 848 -21.19 -25.80 22.48
N GLY A 849 -21.03 -25.08 21.37
CA GLY A 849 -21.34 -23.66 21.25
C GLY A 849 -20.71 -23.06 20.00
N ASN A 850 -20.96 -21.78 19.76
CA ASN A 850 -20.35 -21.01 18.67
C ASN A 850 -19.24 -20.10 19.22
N MET A 851 -18.06 -20.17 18.60
CA MET A 851 -16.91 -19.32 18.86
C MET A 851 -16.26 -18.96 17.52
N MET A 852 -15.91 -17.68 17.34
CA MET A 852 -15.30 -17.21 16.10
C MET A 852 -13.99 -16.46 16.37
N VAL A 853 -13.09 -16.49 15.39
CA VAL A 853 -11.89 -15.65 15.31
C VAL A 853 -11.95 -14.91 13.96
N ASP A 854 -12.03 -13.59 14.00
CA ASP A 854 -12.23 -12.70 12.83
C ASP A 854 -13.45 -13.05 11.95
N GLY A 855 -14.44 -13.74 12.52
CA GLY A 855 -15.63 -14.25 11.82
C GLY A 855 -15.51 -15.69 11.31
N GLU A 856 -14.32 -16.30 11.38
CA GLU A 856 -14.10 -17.70 11.05
C GLU A 856 -14.37 -18.61 12.26
N ARG A 857 -15.10 -19.72 12.07
CA ARG A 857 -15.53 -20.61 13.16
C ARG A 857 -14.37 -21.45 13.71
N ILE A 858 -14.24 -21.48 15.04
CA ILE A 858 -13.30 -22.34 15.77
C ILE A 858 -14.05 -23.37 16.64
N PRO A 859 -13.41 -24.49 17.05
CA PRO A 859 -14.00 -25.41 18.01
C PRO A 859 -14.33 -24.72 19.34
N CYS A 860 -15.50 -25.01 19.92
CA CYS A 860 -15.90 -24.46 21.22
C CYS A 860 -15.09 -25.11 22.35
N GLY A 861 -14.37 -24.30 23.11
CA GLY A 861 -13.53 -24.74 24.22
C GLY A 861 -12.55 -23.65 24.66
N PRO A 862 -11.57 -24.00 25.51
CA PRO A 862 -10.51 -23.08 25.92
C PRO A 862 -9.84 -22.38 24.73
N VAL A 863 -9.89 -21.04 24.75
CA VAL A 863 -9.19 -20.17 23.79
C VAL A 863 -8.45 -19.10 24.56
N GLN A 864 -7.26 -18.72 24.10
CA GLN A 864 -6.46 -17.65 24.71
C GLN A 864 -5.81 -16.78 23.66
N GLY A 865 -5.40 -15.58 24.04
CA GLY A 865 -4.60 -14.75 23.14
C GLY A 865 -3.93 -13.55 23.80
N GLU A 866 -2.88 -13.07 23.14
CA GLU A 866 -2.10 -11.88 23.53
C GLU A 866 -1.80 -11.01 22.30
N THR A 867 -1.60 -9.72 22.51
CA THR A 867 -1.35 -8.75 21.42
C THR A 867 0.12 -8.72 20.96
N LEU A 868 0.30 -8.54 19.65
CA LEU A 868 1.56 -8.25 18.97
C LEU A 868 1.52 -6.80 18.42
N PRO A 869 2.09 -5.82 19.14
CA PRO A 869 2.04 -4.42 18.78
C PRO A 869 2.75 -4.10 17.46
N GLY A 870 2.05 -3.34 16.61
CA GLY A 870 2.54 -2.66 15.41
C GLY A 870 3.18 -3.53 14.34
N ILE A 871 2.97 -4.84 14.38
CA ILE A 871 3.78 -5.82 13.66
C ILE A 871 3.42 -5.93 12.17
N VAL A 872 2.16 -5.67 11.81
CA VAL A 872 1.68 -5.68 10.41
C VAL A 872 1.76 -4.28 9.84
N ARG A 873 2.26 -4.14 8.60
CA ARG A 873 2.16 -2.89 7.84
C ARG A 873 0.92 -2.90 6.96
N CYS A 874 0.05 -1.90 7.12
CA CYS A 874 -1.17 -1.75 6.34
C CYS A 874 -1.07 -0.51 5.43
N MET A 875 -1.56 -0.59 4.19
CA MET A 875 -1.60 0.57 3.29
C MET A 875 -2.70 1.54 3.77
N GLY A 876 -2.28 2.73 4.22
CA GLY A 876 -3.12 3.66 4.95
C GLY A 876 -2.35 4.90 5.39
N LYS A 877 -3.05 5.93 5.86
CA LYS A 877 -2.44 7.21 6.28
C LYS A 877 -2.88 7.55 7.71
N LEU A 878 -1.96 7.86 8.62
CA LEU A 878 -2.35 8.37 9.95
C LEU A 878 -2.97 9.78 9.83
N PRO A 879 -3.75 10.25 10.83
CA PRO A 879 -4.20 11.63 10.87
C PRO A 879 -3.02 12.60 10.81
N ASN A 880 -3.04 13.59 9.91
CA ASN A 880 -2.08 14.69 9.98
C ASN A 880 -2.35 15.47 11.27
N SER A 881 -1.40 15.50 12.20
CA SER A 881 -1.47 16.29 13.45
C SER A 881 -1.68 17.79 13.21
N GLN A 882 -1.39 18.30 12.01
CA GLN A 882 -1.58 19.70 11.61
C GLN A 882 -2.96 20.04 11.02
N ARG A 883 -3.92 19.09 10.91
CA ARG A 883 -5.28 19.37 10.40
C ARG A 883 -6.34 19.53 11.51
N GLU A 884 -5.93 19.71 12.77
CA GLU A 884 -6.86 19.91 13.91
C GLU A 884 -7.15 21.39 14.23
N THR A 885 -6.63 22.34 13.44
CA THR A 885 -6.85 23.78 13.62
C THR A 885 -7.40 24.45 12.34
N SER A 886 -8.70 24.28 12.09
CA SER A 886 -9.52 25.13 11.21
C SER A 886 -11.01 24.95 11.49
#